data_AF-A0AAP9SGG0-F1
#
_entry.id   AF-A0AAP9SGG0-F1
#
_cell.length_a   1.000
_cell.length_b   1.000
_cell.length_c   1.000
_cell.angle_alpha   90.00
_cell.angle_beta   90.00
_cell.angle_gamma   90.00
#
_symmetry.space_group_name_H-M   'P 1'
#
loop_
_entity.id
_entity.type
_entity.pdbx_description
1 polymer ?
#
loop_
_entity_poly.entity_id
_entity_poly.type
_entity_poly.pdbx_seq_one_letter_code
_entity_poly.pdbx_strand_id
1 'polypeptide(L)'
;MKKLLTLFATIALTAVCVTPTTLYAADVQTEKTNETVSNAVAEINGTSYASLSEAIQSVQEGQSIKLLQDINLTASIDVKDKTFSLDLNGLNIKQELNDSVGKTNAPIRLYNSSMTVNDSVGTGSIFGYQCAVGVFVNSSLILNSGSFKGEWYGIAGNGLNNNGTTIVINGGSISNADPDGTGAAIYHPQTGEITINGGTVKGDLGIQLCSGNLSVMNINGGTVSGTGADKRNSKTGDGAIPDGAAISVVNRPGYSSIPNVTISGGTFTSSSSEALLAYTWSKNENKEWVVSDWANAKENVRVNGGIFNTDPTAYVSNSYKAFKTSDGFAVAPLASNITLSENELTLEEGASKTVTAVLAPEGTLETVTWSSDKPEIATVKDGKVTALKSGKAVITAETESGKKASCTVTVTKPVAVETPSIDTSKPTDEIKVGVNDEKAEQLLKDVTDQIIAGSSEFTDTDTANAVIKAAKAGKTVTVVADVQKADSSNAQVQADAKKIQKELEALTAESNNTATVAMYLDLSVLIKADDTVLGNITNLSTPMKFTVVVPENLLAEGREFYILRVHNGAVNKIVPEHNKNILTFGTDRFSTYAVVYEDKKIDDNGTTPEPKPEPTPEPTPTPEKTIYNVVFVDMNGAVLRTEKVEANKAATAPKAPEVEGYRFVKWDTDFTKVTKDLLVKPVYEKVAATEKPSTPEKPSNDKKSPNTGDTTNAGLFTAFALLGLVSMGIIAIQRKRKQLMK
;
A
#
# COMPACT_ATOMS: atom_id res chain seq x y z
N MET A 1 -20.95 38.21 -4.78
CA MET A 1 -19.64 38.89 -4.97
C MET A 1 -19.43 39.77 -3.72
N LYS A 2 -18.31 39.72 -2.99
CA LYS A 2 -17.11 40.59 -3.17
C LYS A 2 -17.50 42.06 -3.41
N LYS A 3 -17.14 43.08 -2.59
CA LYS A 3 -16.27 43.27 -1.40
C LYS A 3 -16.95 44.32 -0.45
N LEU A 4 -16.42 44.91 0.65
CA LEU A 4 -15.05 45.27 1.09
C LEU A 4 -14.99 45.54 2.62
N LEU A 5 -13.78 45.49 3.22
CA LEU A 5 -13.46 45.88 4.60
C LEU A 5 -13.02 47.36 4.73
N THR A 6 -12.61 47.74 5.96
CA THR A 6 -11.74 48.87 6.40
C THR A 6 -12.42 50.23 6.66
N LEU A 7 -12.02 51.07 7.65
CA LEU A 7 -11.36 50.95 8.99
C LEU A 7 -11.44 52.40 9.64
N PHE A 8 -10.97 52.82 10.84
CA PHE A 8 -10.22 52.27 11.99
C PHE A 8 -10.42 53.20 13.22
N ALA A 9 -10.38 52.70 14.47
CA ALA A 9 -10.19 53.54 15.67
C ALA A 9 -9.65 52.73 16.88
N THR A 10 -8.57 53.19 17.50
CA THR A 10 -7.88 52.53 18.63
C THR A 10 -7.78 53.44 19.85
N ILE A 11 -7.92 52.87 21.05
CA ILE A 11 -7.29 53.37 22.29
C ILE A 11 -6.71 52.15 23.01
N ALA A 12 -5.48 52.27 23.52
CA ALA A 12 -4.84 51.28 24.38
C ALA A 12 -4.02 52.01 25.44
N LEU A 13 -3.98 51.47 26.67
CA LEU A 13 -3.00 51.87 27.68
C LEU A 13 -2.69 50.71 28.64
N THR A 14 -1.40 50.49 28.88
CA THR A 14 -0.82 49.56 29.86
C THR A 14 -0.37 50.36 31.09
N ALA A 15 0.00 49.82 32.27
CA ALA A 15 0.04 48.44 32.79
C ALA A 15 -0.62 48.42 34.19
N VAL A 16 -0.46 47.49 35.14
CA VAL A 16 0.76 46.93 35.77
C VAL A 16 0.40 45.61 36.48
N CYS A 17 1.32 44.64 36.52
CA CYS A 17 1.19 43.44 37.36
C CYS A 17 1.84 43.66 38.74
N VAL A 18 1.14 43.29 39.81
CA VAL A 18 1.73 43.13 41.16
C VAL A 18 1.16 41.85 41.78
N THR A 19 2.03 41.03 42.38
CA THR A 19 1.66 39.87 43.23
C THR A 19 2.45 39.98 44.55
N PRO A 20 2.20 39.16 45.59
CA PRO A 20 1.63 39.70 46.81
C PRO A 20 2.60 39.73 48.00
N THR A 21 2.23 40.50 49.04
CA THR A 21 2.84 40.35 50.38
C THR A 21 1.79 40.52 51.46
N THR A 22 1.86 39.67 52.49
CA THR A 22 0.94 39.59 53.63
C THR A 22 1.28 40.61 54.72
N LEU A 23 0.27 41.05 55.47
CA LEU A 23 0.45 41.52 56.84
C LEU A 23 -0.52 40.79 57.78
N TYR A 24 -0.07 40.46 58.99
CA TYR A 24 -0.81 39.66 59.97
C TYR A 24 -1.87 40.46 60.74
N ALA A 25 -2.96 39.78 61.08
CA ALA A 25 -3.66 39.94 62.36
C ALA A 25 -3.70 38.56 63.04
N ALA A 26 -3.55 38.51 64.36
CA ALA A 26 -3.23 37.27 65.09
C ALA A 26 -4.44 36.47 65.59
N ASP A 27 -4.18 35.23 65.99
CA ASP A 27 -5.16 34.20 66.35
C ASP A 27 -6.06 34.53 67.56
N VAL A 28 -7.30 34.03 67.49
CA VAL A 28 -7.97 33.42 68.64
C VAL A 28 -8.61 32.12 68.16
N GLN A 29 -8.24 30.98 68.75
CA GLN A 29 -8.97 29.74 68.51
C GLN A 29 -10.30 29.72 69.25
N THR A 30 -11.36 29.36 68.53
CA THR A 30 -12.55 28.72 69.10
C THR A 30 -13.01 27.58 68.19
N GLU A 31 -12.77 26.33 68.57
CA GLU A 31 -13.52 25.22 68.01
C GLU A 31 -15.00 25.38 68.35
N LYS A 32 -15.89 25.29 67.35
CA LYS A 32 -17.26 24.82 67.55
C LYS A 32 -17.95 24.43 66.23
N THR A 33 -18.06 23.11 66.04
CA THR A 33 -19.29 22.43 65.61
C THR A 33 -20.09 23.06 64.45
N ASN A 34 -19.79 22.66 63.21
CA ASN A 34 -20.55 21.56 62.59
C ASN A 34 -20.05 21.26 61.17
N GLU A 35 -20.25 20.03 60.72
CA GLU A 35 -20.19 19.69 59.30
C GLU A 35 -21.36 20.37 58.57
N THR A 36 -21.08 21.31 57.68
CA THR A 36 -22.02 21.62 56.59
C THR A 36 -21.94 20.49 55.56
N VAL A 37 -22.53 19.34 55.90
CA VAL A 37 -22.93 18.34 54.91
C VAL A 37 -23.86 19.06 53.95
N SER A 38 -23.38 19.36 52.75
CA SER A 38 -24.18 20.06 51.76
C SER A 38 -25.25 19.10 51.25
N ASN A 39 -26.48 19.25 51.74
CA ASN A 39 -27.66 18.53 51.23
C ASN A 39 -28.03 18.93 49.78
N ALA A 40 -27.15 19.64 49.07
CA ALA A 40 -27.35 20.03 47.70
C ALA A 40 -27.24 18.82 46.77
N VAL A 41 -28.23 18.65 45.89
CA VAL A 41 -28.22 17.58 44.88
C VAL A 41 -27.66 18.05 43.54
N ALA A 42 -27.63 19.37 43.33
CA ALA A 42 -27.21 19.99 42.08
C ALA A 42 -26.49 21.33 42.30
N GLU A 43 -25.67 21.72 41.32
CA GLU A 43 -24.95 22.99 41.28
C GLU A 43 -25.18 23.71 39.94
N ILE A 44 -25.19 25.05 39.95
CA ILE A 44 -25.07 25.91 38.76
C ILE A 44 -24.03 27.00 39.08
N ASN A 45 -22.89 27.00 38.37
CA ASN A 45 -21.83 28.00 38.51
C ASN A 45 -21.39 28.25 39.97
N GLY A 46 -21.13 27.20 40.76
CA GLY A 46 -20.80 27.28 42.19
C GLY A 46 -21.98 27.51 43.13
N THR A 47 -23.19 27.77 42.62
CA THR A 47 -24.41 27.92 43.43
C THR A 47 -25.06 26.56 43.66
N SER A 48 -25.19 26.13 44.91
CA SER A 48 -25.74 24.84 45.32
C SER A 48 -27.28 24.89 45.50
N TYR A 49 -27.97 23.81 45.11
CA TYR A 49 -29.44 23.68 45.17
C TYR A 49 -29.87 22.39 45.89
N ALA A 50 -30.88 22.48 46.77
CA ALA A 50 -31.34 21.36 47.58
C ALA A 50 -32.18 20.36 46.76
N SER A 51 -32.83 20.80 45.68
CA SER A 51 -33.47 19.90 44.71
C SER A 51 -33.11 20.21 43.25
N LEU A 52 -33.18 19.19 42.39
CA LEU A 52 -33.04 19.35 40.94
C LEU A 52 -34.16 20.24 40.36
N SER A 53 -35.34 20.28 41.01
CA SER A 53 -36.43 21.16 40.60
C SER A 53 -36.08 22.64 40.84
N GLU A 54 -35.48 22.98 42.00
CA GLU A 54 -35.00 24.35 42.26
C GLU A 54 -33.90 24.76 41.26
N ALA A 55 -32.97 23.86 40.95
CA ALA A 55 -31.93 24.11 39.95
C ALA A 55 -32.54 24.38 38.56
N ILE A 56 -33.46 23.52 38.09
CA ILE A 56 -34.16 23.70 36.80
C ILE A 56 -35.03 24.97 36.78
N GLN A 57 -35.64 25.37 37.90
CA GLN A 57 -36.37 26.65 37.99
C GLN A 57 -35.41 27.85 37.93
N SER A 58 -34.22 27.73 38.54
CA SER A 58 -33.23 28.80 38.64
C SER A 58 -32.36 28.98 37.40
N VAL A 59 -32.13 27.91 36.62
CA VAL A 59 -31.20 27.90 35.47
C VAL A 59 -31.58 28.94 34.42
N GLN A 60 -30.58 29.65 33.91
CA GLN A 60 -30.70 30.60 32.81
C GLN A 60 -30.24 29.95 31.49
N GLU A 61 -30.61 30.55 30.36
CA GLU A 61 -30.26 30.02 29.04
C GLU A 61 -28.74 29.85 28.87
N GLY A 62 -28.34 28.70 28.34
CA GLY A 62 -26.94 28.33 28.10
C GLY A 62 -26.15 27.89 29.33
N GLN A 63 -26.73 27.91 30.54
CA GLN A 63 -26.07 27.38 31.74
C GLN A 63 -26.16 25.85 31.81
N SER A 64 -25.24 25.25 32.59
CA SER A 64 -25.28 23.83 32.91
C SER A 64 -25.59 23.62 34.39
N ILE A 65 -26.53 22.73 34.66
CA ILE A 65 -26.76 22.11 35.96
C ILE A 65 -25.79 20.93 36.07
N LYS A 66 -25.09 20.80 37.20
CA LYS A 66 -24.23 19.64 37.49
C LYS A 66 -24.79 18.86 38.69
N LEU A 67 -24.91 17.53 38.58
CA LEU A 67 -25.31 16.71 39.73
C LEU A 67 -24.18 16.54 40.75
N LEU A 68 -24.53 16.56 42.03
CA LEU A 68 -23.61 16.38 43.17
C LEU A 68 -23.81 15.05 43.92
N GLN A 69 -25.00 14.45 43.83
CA GLN A 69 -25.34 13.14 44.39
C GLN A 69 -26.44 12.44 43.57
N ASP A 70 -26.65 11.14 43.80
CA ASP A 70 -27.78 10.37 43.25
C ASP A 70 -29.11 10.99 43.72
N ILE A 71 -30.14 10.97 42.85
CA ILE A 71 -31.46 11.58 43.11
C ILE A 71 -32.56 10.54 42.89
N ASN A 72 -33.35 10.28 43.95
CA ASN A 72 -34.63 9.58 43.83
C ASN A 72 -35.75 10.63 43.75
N LEU A 73 -36.49 10.65 42.64
CA LEU A 73 -37.59 11.57 42.38
C LEU A 73 -38.94 10.90 42.70
N THR A 74 -39.58 11.38 43.77
CA THR A 74 -40.93 10.99 44.20
C THR A 74 -42.05 11.70 43.40
N ALA A 75 -41.71 12.58 42.46
CA ALA A 75 -42.63 13.28 41.57
C ALA A 75 -41.99 13.54 40.19
N SER A 76 -42.82 13.74 39.16
CA SER A 76 -42.36 14.20 37.83
C SER A 76 -41.97 15.68 37.86
N ILE A 77 -40.80 16.02 37.29
CA ILE A 77 -40.41 17.41 37.02
C ILE A 77 -40.94 17.82 35.64
N ASP A 78 -41.90 18.74 35.61
CA ASP A 78 -42.36 19.38 34.38
C ASP A 78 -41.49 20.61 34.07
N VAL A 79 -40.57 20.44 33.12
CA VAL A 79 -39.73 21.51 32.58
C VAL A 79 -40.58 22.32 31.61
N LYS A 80 -40.70 23.63 31.84
CA LYS A 80 -41.48 24.57 31.03
C LYS A 80 -40.63 25.80 30.72
N ASP A 81 -40.56 26.16 29.45
CA ASP A 81 -39.91 27.38 28.96
C ASP A 81 -38.43 27.55 29.41
N LYS A 82 -37.65 26.46 29.37
CA LYS A 82 -36.22 26.44 29.78
C LYS A 82 -35.30 25.86 28.71
N THR A 83 -34.12 26.47 28.54
CA THR A 83 -33.00 25.96 27.73
C THR A 83 -31.78 25.79 28.61
N PHE A 84 -31.28 24.56 28.79
CA PHE A 84 -30.14 24.29 29.69
C PHE A 84 -29.38 23.00 29.33
N SER A 85 -28.18 22.86 29.91
CA SER A 85 -27.45 21.58 29.97
C SER A 85 -27.61 20.91 31.33
N LEU A 86 -27.58 19.57 31.36
CA LEU A 86 -27.52 18.76 32.57
C LEU A 86 -26.29 17.85 32.45
N ASP A 87 -25.30 18.03 33.32
CA ASP A 87 -24.19 17.09 33.51
C ASP A 87 -24.56 16.12 34.64
N LEU A 88 -24.73 14.84 34.28
CA LEU A 88 -24.99 13.76 35.23
C LEU A 88 -23.78 13.47 36.13
N ASN A 89 -22.55 13.84 35.73
CA ASN A 89 -21.36 13.72 36.58
C ASN A 89 -21.18 12.31 37.22
N GLY A 90 -21.54 11.25 36.50
CA GLY A 90 -21.49 9.86 36.97
C GLY A 90 -22.65 9.41 37.87
N LEU A 91 -23.64 10.27 38.10
CA LEU A 91 -24.71 10.09 39.09
C LEU A 91 -26.06 9.78 38.43
N ASN A 92 -26.98 9.27 39.23
CA ASN A 92 -28.21 8.66 38.76
C ASN A 92 -29.45 9.44 39.21
N ILE A 93 -30.33 9.76 38.27
CA ILE A 93 -31.70 10.20 38.53
C ILE A 93 -32.63 9.00 38.37
N LYS A 94 -33.36 8.62 39.41
CA LYS A 94 -34.29 7.49 39.41
C LYS A 94 -35.68 7.96 39.80
N GLN A 95 -36.72 7.47 39.13
CA GLN A 95 -38.09 7.67 39.58
C GLN A 95 -38.49 6.63 40.63
N GLU A 96 -39.22 7.06 41.66
CA GLU A 96 -39.75 6.21 42.72
C GLU A 96 -41.27 6.05 42.60
N LEU A 97 -41.79 4.82 42.63
CA LEU A 97 -43.24 4.56 42.62
C LEU A 97 -43.86 4.94 43.96
N ASN A 98 -45.00 5.63 43.91
CA ASN A 98 -45.81 5.99 45.06
C ASN A 98 -47.23 6.33 44.60
N ASP A 99 -48.12 6.68 45.54
CA ASP A 99 -49.54 6.98 45.25
C ASP A 99 -49.76 8.08 44.20
N SER A 100 -48.76 8.95 43.96
CA SER A 100 -48.79 10.03 42.95
C SER A 100 -47.94 9.75 41.69
N VAL A 101 -47.19 8.65 41.66
CA VAL A 101 -46.27 8.28 40.56
C VAL A 101 -46.47 6.82 40.17
N GLY A 102 -47.21 6.62 39.07
CA GLY A 102 -47.46 5.30 38.49
C GLY A 102 -46.54 4.98 37.32
N LYS A 103 -46.72 3.80 36.71
CA LYS A 103 -45.94 3.37 35.53
C LYS A 103 -46.14 4.24 34.27
N THR A 104 -47.13 5.13 34.26
CA THR A 104 -47.39 6.11 33.20
C THR A 104 -46.64 7.45 33.40
N ASN A 105 -45.80 7.57 34.42
CA ASN A 105 -44.97 8.74 34.69
C ASN A 105 -43.53 8.58 34.15
N ALA A 106 -42.90 9.73 33.89
CA ALA A 106 -41.46 9.90 33.65
C ALA A 106 -40.88 10.88 34.71
N PRO A 107 -39.58 10.82 35.05
CA PRO A 107 -38.98 11.70 36.05
C PRO A 107 -38.81 13.14 35.53
N ILE A 108 -38.50 13.30 34.24
CA ILE A 108 -38.34 14.59 33.57
C ILE A 108 -39.27 14.63 32.35
N ARG A 109 -40.07 15.69 32.23
CA ARG A 109 -41.00 15.93 31.12
C ARG A 109 -40.76 17.32 30.55
N LEU A 110 -40.41 17.41 29.27
CA LEU A 110 -40.10 18.67 28.58
C LEU A 110 -41.34 19.23 27.87
N TYR A 111 -41.62 20.52 28.10
CA TYR A 111 -42.62 21.31 27.38
C TYR A 111 -42.01 22.67 27.01
N ASN A 112 -42.04 23.02 25.72
CA ASN A 112 -41.42 24.23 25.16
C ASN A 112 -39.99 24.47 25.66
N SER A 113 -39.20 23.39 25.80
CA SER A 113 -37.92 23.39 26.54
C SER A 113 -36.82 22.62 25.81
N SER A 114 -35.57 23.05 25.95
CA SER A 114 -34.40 22.40 25.37
C SER A 114 -33.46 21.90 26.47
N MET A 115 -33.20 20.59 26.51
CA MET A 115 -32.29 19.96 27.46
C MET A 115 -31.15 19.25 26.74
N THR A 116 -29.90 19.62 27.04
CA THR A 116 -28.71 18.88 26.59
C THR A 116 -28.14 18.06 27.75
N VAL A 117 -28.22 16.73 27.67
CA VAL A 117 -27.66 15.84 28.68
C VAL A 117 -26.24 15.43 28.30
N ASN A 118 -25.34 15.65 29.25
CA ASN A 118 -23.97 15.19 29.27
C ASN A 118 -23.78 14.31 30.50
N ASP A 119 -22.69 13.55 30.49
CA ASP A 119 -22.14 12.87 31.64
C ASP A 119 -20.62 12.96 31.54
N SER A 120 -20.02 13.76 32.41
CA SER A 120 -18.58 14.04 32.44
C SER A 120 -17.75 12.90 33.05
N VAL A 121 -18.37 11.90 33.68
CA VAL A 121 -17.69 10.77 34.34
C VAL A 121 -18.00 9.43 33.64
N GLY A 122 -19.12 9.32 32.92
CA GLY A 122 -19.44 8.19 32.04
C GLY A 122 -20.15 7.00 32.71
N THR A 123 -20.77 7.21 33.87
CA THR A 123 -21.51 6.20 34.63
C THR A 123 -22.92 6.65 35.06
N GLY A 124 -23.29 7.90 34.75
CA GLY A 124 -24.54 8.51 35.16
C GLY A 124 -25.74 8.08 34.30
N SER A 125 -26.92 8.04 34.91
CA SER A 125 -28.12 7.56 34.25
C SER A 125 -29.40 8.32 34.65
N ILE A 126 -30.41 8.23 33.79
CA ILE A 126 -31.79 8.61 34.11
C ILE A 126 -32.69 7.37 33.93
N PHE A 127 -33.44 7.02 34.97
CA PHE A 127 -34.40 5.91 34.98
C PHE A 127 -35.82 6.37 35.30
N GLY A 128 -36.79 5.91 34.50
CA GLY A 128 -38.22 6.14 34.73
C GLY A 128 -39.09 5.01 34.18
N TYR A 129 -40.31 4.89 34.69
CA TYR A 129 -41.17 3.74 34.38
C TYR A 129 -41.78 3.84 32.97
N GLN A 130 -42.51 4.93 32.67
CA GLN A 130 -42.97 5.17 31.31
C GLN A 130 -41.76 5.43 30.42
N CYS A 131 -40.95 6.41 30.79
CA CYS A 131 -39.67 6.67 30.15
C CYS A 131 -38.68 7.42 31.03
N ALA A 132 -37.41 7.43 30.64
CA ALA A 132 -36.39 8.23 31.34
C ALA A 132 -36.56 9.74 31.07
N VAL A 133 -36.86 10.13 29.83
CA VAL A 133 -37.17 11.52 29.48
C VAL A 133 -38.39 11.56 28.53
N GLY A 134 -39.42 12.28 28.96
CA GLY A 134 -40.59 12.58 28.13
C GLY A 134 -40.37 13.86 27.33
N VAL A 135 -40.38 13.77 25.99
CA VAL A 135 -40.19 14.92 25.08
C VAL A 135 -41.53 15.28 24.44
N PHE A 136 -42.13 16.38 24.87
CA PHE A 136 -43.44 16.85 24.41
C PHE A 136 -43.35 18.26 23.83
N VAL A 137 -44.42 18.71 23.15
CA VAL A 137 -44.72 20.10 22.77
C VAL A 137 -43.50 21.03 22.60
N ASN A 138 -43.02 21.22 21.37
CA ASN A 138 -41.96 22.15 21.00
C ASN A 138 -40.67 22.03 21.84
N SER A 139 -40.28 20.81 22.22
CA SER A 139 -39.10 20.56 23.05
C SER A 139 -37.97 19.87 22.29
N SER A 140 -36.74 20.19 22.68
CA SER A 140 -35.51 19.57 22.17
C SER A 140 -34.80 18.77 23.25
N LEU A 141 -34.30 17.59 22.90
CA LEU A 141 -33.48 16.74 23.75
C LEU A 141 -32.20 16.33 23.00
N ILE A 142 -31.04 16.70 23.54
CA ILE A 142 -29.73 16.29 23.02
C ILE A 142 -29.08 15.35 24.04
N LEU A 143 -28.59 14.19 23.61
CA LEU A 143 -27.81 13.27 24.43
C LEU A 143 -26.38 13.15 23.88
N ASN A 144 -25.41 13.64 24.64
CA ASN A 144 -23.99 13.54 24.32
C ASN A 144 -23.32 12.34 25.01
N SER A 145 -23.61 12.13 26.30
CA SER A 145 -23.13 10.99 27.09
C SER A 145 -24.06 10.71 28.28
N GLY A 146 -23.87 9.56 28.93
CA GLY A 146 -24.76 9.03 29.97
C GLY A 146 -25.76 8.01 29.44
N SER A 147 -26.61 7.48 30.34
CA SER A 147 -27.54 6.39 30.03
C SER A 147 -29.01 6.73 30.32
N PHE A 148 -29.89 6.62 29.32
CA PHE A 148 -31.34 6.68 29.51
C PHE A 148 -31.94 5.27 29.54
N LYS A 149 -32.74 4.97 30.57
CA LYS A 149 -33.41 3.68 30.72
C LYS A 149 -34.88 3.81 31.11
N GLY A 150 -35.77 3.29 30.28
CA GLY A 150 -37.16 3.05 30.64
C GLY A 150 -37.36 1.72 31.36
N GLU A 151 -38.52 1.55 32.00
CA GLU A 151 -39.19 0.25 31.95
C GLU A 151 -39.77 0.07 30.53
N TRP A 152 -40.73 0.92 30.12
CA TRP A 152 -41.34 0.86 28.78
C TRP A 152 -40.51 1.53 27.67
N TYR A 153 -40.03 2.78 27.86
CA TYR A 153 -39.31 3.50 26.80
C TYR A 153 -38.06 4.24 27.29
N GLY A 154 -36.96 4.24 26.52
CA GLY A 154 -35.81 5.08 26.87
C GLY A 154 -36.16 6.57 26.76
N ILE A 155 -36.68 6.96 25.59
CA ILE A 155 -37.28 8.27 25.31
C ILE A 155 -38.68 8.05 24.75
N ALA A 156 -39.67 8.83 25.18
CA ALA A 156 -41.02 8.83 24.60
C ALA A 156 -41.56 10.26 24.39
N GLY A 157 -42.49 10.41 23.45
CA GLY A 157 -43.33 11.60 23.30
C GLY A 157 -44.83 11.26 23.28
N ASN A 158 -45.67 12.19 22.78
CA ASN A 158 -47.13 12.03 22.75
C ASN A 158 -47.69 12.52 21.40
N GLY A 159 -48.30 11.60 20.63
CA GLY A 159 -48.71 11.83 19.25
C GLY A 159 -49.92 12.75 19.04
N LEU A 160 -50.66 13.09 20.09
CA LEU A 160 -51.87 13.92 19.96
C LEU A 160 -51.57 15.44 19.90
N ASN A 161 -50.34 15.86 20.22
CA ASN A 161 -49.96 17.27 20.32
C ASN A 161 -49.01 17.68 19.18
N ASN A 162 -49.56 18.28 18.11
CA ASN A 162 -48.88 18.58 16.84
C ASN A 162 -47.92 19.80 16.87
N ASN A 163 -47.04 19.89 17.88
CA ASN A 163 -46.28 21.11 18.19
C ASN A 163 -44.76 21.00 17.96
N GLY A 164 -44.29 19.99 17.21
CA GLY A 164 -42.87 19.72 16.98
C GLY A 164 -42.12 19.13 18.18
N THR A 165 -41.05 18.38 17.92
CA THR A 165 -40.03 17.95 18.88
C THR A 165 -38.70 17.73 18.15
N THR A 166 -37.57 17.79 18.85
CA THR A 166 -36.25 17.47 18.29
C THR A 166 -35.50 16.54 19.23
N ILE A 167 -34.91 15.47 18.71
CA ILE A 167 -34.14 14.50 19.50
C ILE A 167 -32.81 14.23 18.78
N VAL A 168 -31.68 14.58 19.40
CA VAL A 168 -30.34 14.40 18.81
C VAL A 168 -29.50 13.49 19.70
N ILE A 169 -29.13 12.32 19.19
CA ILE A 169 -28.33 11.33 19.90
C ILE A 169 -26.91 11.34 19.31
N ASN A 170 -26.00 12.03 20.00
CA ASN A 170 -24.58 12.10 19.63
C ASN A 170 -23.78 10.96 20.27
N GLY A 171 -24.20 10.48 21.44
CA GLY A 171 -23.53 9.42 22.18
C GLY A 171 -24.40 8.85 23.29
N GLY A 172 -23.76 8.26 24.31
CA GLY A 172 -24.44 7.61 25.42
C GLY A 172 -25.17 6.31 25.03
N SER A 173 -26.06 5.85 25.90
CA SER A 173 -26.89 4.66 25.68
C SER A 173 -28.36 4.91 25.99
N ILE A 174 -29.26 4.38 25.18
CA ILE A 174 -30.71 4.47 25.37
C ILE A 174 -31.30 3.07 25.37
N SER A 175 -32.12 2.75 26.36
CA SER A 175 -32.71 1.41 26.51
C SER A 175 -34.07 1.41 27.19
N ASN A 176 -34.79 0.30 27.06
CA ASN A 176 -35.92 -0.05 27.91
C ASN A 176 -35.67 -1.43 28.57
N ALA A 177 -36.55 -1.84 29.48
CA ALA A 177 -36.52 -3.14 30.12
C ALA A 177 -37.95 -3.55 30.48
N ASP A 178 -38.80 -3.68 29.46
CA ASP A 178 -40.23 -3.93 29.63
C ASP A 178 -40.46 -5.42 29.97
N PRO A 179 -41.07 -5.76 31.13
CA PRO A 179 -41.36 -7.14 31.48
C PRO A 179 -42.19 -7.89 30.43
N ASP A 180 -43.06 -7.18 29.71
CA ASP A 180 -43.90 -7.74 28.66
C ASP A 180 -43.18 -7.82 27.30
N GLY A 181 -41.98 -7.24 27.15
CA GLY A 181 -41.20 -7.23 25.91
C GLY A 181 -41.95 -6.57 24.74
N THR A 182 -42.53 -5.40 24.98
CA THR A 182 -43.31 -4.58 24.05
C THR A 182 -42.86 -3.12 23.94
N GLY A 183 -41.99 -2.68 24.85
CA GLY A 183 -41.39 -1.36 24.89
C GLY A 183 -40.41 -1.06 23.75
N ALA A 184 -39.93 0.18 23.69
CA ALA A 184 -39.01 0.65 22.65
C ALA A 184 -37.97 1.60 23.23
N ALA A 185 -36.69 1.46 22.87
CA ALA A 185 -35.67 2.38 23.41
C ALA A 185 -35.94 3.84 23.00
N ILE A 186 -36.50 4.10 21.80
CA ILE A 186 -37.15 5.38 21.48
C ILE A 186 -38.53 5.13 20.87
N TYR A 187 -39.58 5.72 21.45
CA TYR A 187 -40.94 5.74 20.90
C TYR A 187 -41.33 7.16 20.48
N HIS A 188 -41.52 7.37 19.16
CA HIS A 188 -41.82 8.68 18.57
C HIS A 188 -43.17 8.65 17.83
N PRO A 189 -44.31 8.75 18.56
CA PRO A 189 -45.64 8.89 17.97
C PRO A 189 -45.96 10.32 17.49
N GLN A 190 -45.08 11.29 17.70
CA GLN A 190 -45.36 12.71 17.46
C GLN A 190 -44.69 13.30 16.20
N THR A 191 -44.97 14.58 16.02
CA THR A 191 -44.35 15.49 15.04
C THR A 191 -42.92 15.85 15.48
N GLY A 192 -41.92 15.79 14.60
CA GLY A 192 -40.55 16.17 14.98
C GLY A 192 -39.40 15.51 14.23
N GLU A 193 -38.18 15.88 14.60
CA GLU A 193 -36.95 15.36 14.01
C GLU A 193 -36.18 14.48 14.99
N ILE A 194 -35.66 13.34 14.52
CA ILE A 194 -34.68 12.50 15.23
C ILE A 194 -33.38 12.48 14.41
N THR A 195 -32.26 12.84 15.03
CA THR A 195 -30.92 12.67 14.44
C THR A 195 -30.08 11.73 15.29
N ILE A 196 -29.63 10.62 14.72
CA ILE A 196 -28.74 9.65 15.37
C ILE A 196 -27.36 9.76 14.73
N ASN A 197 -26.43 10.43 15.43
CA ASN A 197 -25.03 10.57 15.02
C ASN A 197 -24.14 9.48 15.64
N GLY A 198 -24.51 8.96 16.80
CA GLY A 198 -23.72 7.99 17.56
C GLY A 198 -24.50 7.32 18.69
N GLY A 199 -23.77 6.73 19.64
CA GLY A 199 -24.34 6.05 20.80
C GLY A 199 -24.88 4.64 20.51
N THR A 200 -25.57 4.07 21.50
CA THR A 200 -26.22 2.75 21.42
C THR A 200 -27.68 2.84 21.82
N VAL A 201 -28.60 2.45 20.94
CA VAL A 201 -30.05 2.43 21.18
C VAL A 201 -30.51 0.98 21.16
N LYS A 202 -30.85 0.40 22.31
CA LYS A 202 -31.21 -1.03 22.42
C LYS A 202 -32.46 -1.22 23.28
N GLY A 203 -33.52 -1.75 22.68
CA GLY A 203 -34.75 -2.10 23.39
C GLY A 203 -35.40 -3.37 22.85
N ASP A 204 -36.64 -3.62 23.24
CA ASP A 204 -37.43 -4.69 22.62
C ASP A 204 -37.70 -4.32 21.15
N LEU A 205 -38.14 -3.08 20.91
CA LEU A 205 -37.79 -2.35 19.69
C LEU A 205 -36.60 -1.41 19.92
N GLY A 206 -35.81 -1.16 18.87
CA GLY A 206 -34.79 -0.11 18.89
C GLY A 206 -35.42 1.28 18.86
N ILE A 207 -35.90 1.72 17.70
CA ILE A 207 -36.65 2.96 17.52
C ILE A 207 -37.92 2.69 16.72
N GLN A 208 -39.07 3.23 17.17
CA GLN A 208 -40.32 3.20 16.43
C GLN A 208 -40.87 4.60 16.16
N LEU A 209 -41.12 4.90 14.89
CA LEU A 209 -41.89 6.06 14.45
C LEU A 209 -43.34 5.63 14.20
N CYS A 210 -44.30 6.37 14.76
CA CYS A 210 -45.72 5.98 14.79
C CYS A 210 -46.67 7.03 14.18
N SER A 211 -46.15 7.80 13.22
CA SER A 211 -46.78 8.92 12.50
C SER A 211 -47.17 10.14 13.34
N GLY A 212 -46.53 11.27 13.06
CA GLY A 212 -47.04 12.62 13.29
C GLY A 212 -46.67 13.51 12.09
N ASN A 213 -47.19 14.74 12.03
CA ASN A 213 -46.79 15.79 11.08
C ASN A 213 -45.26 15.91 10.95
N LEU A 214 -44.74 15.56 9.76
CA LEU A 214 -43.33 15.57 9.36
C LEU A 214 -42.39 14.94 10.41
N SER A 215 -42.61 13.67 10.78
CA SER A 215 -41.64 12.91 11.58
C SER A 215 -40.42 12.55 10.71
N VAL A 216 -39.29 13.24 10.84
CA VAL A 216 -38.07 13.00 10.02
C VAL A 216 -36.98 12.33 10.87
N MET A 217 -36.42 11.23 10.38
CA MET A 217 -35.25 10.60 10.98
C MET A 217 -34.03 10.64 10.06
N ASN A 218 -32.90 11.10 10.60
CA ASN A 218 -31.59 11.04 9.95
C ASN A 218 -30.64 10.16 10.79
N ILE A 219 -30.12 9.08 10.22
CA ILE A 219 -29.13 8.22 10.90
C ILE A 219 -27.80 8.29 10.16
N ASN A 220 -26.79 8.85 10.83
CA ASN A 220 -25.43 9.02 10.32
C ASN A 220 -24.46 7.99 10.94
N GLY A 221 -24.79 7.42 12.09
CA GLY A 221 -23.91 6.52 12.83
C GLY A 221 -24.60 5.82 14.01
N GLY A 222 -23.80 5.30 14.95
CA GLY A 222 -24.29 4.58 16.13
C GLY A 222 -24.73 3.14 15.88
N THR A 223 -25.25 2.50 16.92
CA THR A 223 -25.81 1.14 16.87
C THR A 223 -27.26 1.17 17.36
N VAL A 224 -28.16 0.56 16.61
CA VAL A 224 -29.57 0.39 16.97
C VAL A 224 -29.93 -1.09 16.97
N SER A 225 -30.59 -1.58 18.03
CA SER A 225 -30.91 -2.99 18.19
C SER A 225 -32.32 -3.22 18.73
N GLY A 226 -33.06 -4.11 18.07
CA GLY A 226 -34.31 -4.70 18.58
C GLY A 226 -34.07 -6.12 19.12
N THR A 227 -34.66 -6.43 20.27
CA THR A 227 -34.51 -7.73 20.94
C THR A 227 -35.82 -8.44 21.26
N GLY A 228 -36.95 -7.74 21.16
CA GLY A 228 -38.28 -8.31 21.35
C GLY A 228 -38.66 -9.28 20.24
N ALA A 229 -39.68 -10.09 20.50
CA ALA A 229 -40.34 -10.90 19.49
C ALA A 229 -41.39 -10.08 18.74
N ASP A 230 -41.64 -10.39 17.46
CA ASP A 230 -42.79 -9.84 16.74
C ASP A 230 -44.10 -10.37 17.39
N LYS A 231 -44.88 -9.43 17.92
CA LYS A 231 -46.21 -9.66 18.51
C LYS A 231 -47.26 -8.77 17.83
N ARG A 232 -46.98 -8.15 16.67
CA ARG A 232 -47.83 -7.15 15.99
C ARG A 232 -49.28 -7.62 15.84
N ASN A 233 -49.47 -8.88 15.45
CA ASN A 233 -50.77 -9.52 15.22
C ASN A 233 -51.63 -9.65 16.51
N SER A 234 -51.03 -9.51 17.69
CA SER A 234 -51.74 -9.51 18.98
C SER A 234 -51.99 -8.10 19.54
N LYS A 235 -51.43 -7.05 18.90
CA LYS A 235 -51.50 -5.70 19.46
C LYS A 235 -52.89 -5.10 19.33
N THR A 236 -53.44 -4.70 20.47
CA THR A 236 -54.65 -3.88 20.55
C THR A 236 -54.38 -2.63 21.39
N GLY A 237 -55.21 -1.59 21.23
CA GLY A 237 -55.05 -0.33 21.96
C GLY A 237 -53.85 0.52 21.53
N ASP A 238 -53.63 1.61 22.25
CA ASP A 238 -52.62 2.64 21.96
C ASP A 238 -51.19 2.26 22.41
N GLY A 239 -50.19 3.09 22.11
CA GLY A 239 -48.78 2.86 22.40
C GLY A 239 -48.04 2.16 21.25
N ALA A 240 -46.78 1.76 21.53
CA ALA A 240 -45.90 1.11 20.57
C ALA A 240 -46.45 -0.23 20.07
N ILE A 241 -46.19 -0.57 18.81
CA ILE A 241 -46.54 -1.87 18.23
C ILE A 241 -45.34 -2.80 18.44
N PRO A 242 -45.45 -3.90 19.20
CA PRO A 242 -44.36 -4.83 19.44
C PRO A 242 -44.00 -5.63 18.19
N ASP A 243 -42.96 -5.20 17.46
CA ASP A 243 -42.50 -5.84 16.22
C ASP A 243 -41.06 -6.39 16.27
N GLY A 244 -40.29 -6.06 17.31
CA GLY A 244 -38.91 -6.52 17.50
C GLY A 244 -37.86 -5.88 16.60
N ALA A 245 -38.20 -4.89 15.77
CA ALA A 245 -37.28 -4.31 14.80
C ALA A 245 -36.25 -3.36 15.45
N ALA A 246 -35.10 -3.16 14.78
CA ALA A 246 -34.17 -2.11 15.20
C ALA A 246 -34.68 -0.72 14.78
N ILE A 247 -35.16 -0.57 13.54
CA ILE A 247 -35.89 0.60 13.06
C ILE A 247 -37.28 0.16 12.57
N SER A 248 -38.32 0.64 13.26
CA SER A 248 -39.73 0.41 12.92
C SER A 248 -40.36 1.70 12.40
N VAL A 249 -40.91 1.66 11.18
CA VAL A 249 -41.50 2.81 10.50
C VAL A 249 -42.98 2.52 10.21
N VAL A 250 -43.85 2.94 11.13
CA VAL A 250 -45.26 2.54 11.12
C VAL A 250 -46.14 3.68 10.59
N ASN A 251 -46.73 3.45 9.43
CA ASN A 251 -47.81 4.25 8.89
C ASN A 251 -49.12 3.92 9.66
N ARG A 252 -49.61 4.85 10.51
CA ARG A 252 -50.88 4.68 11.26
C ARG A 252 -51.95 5.67 10.75
N PRO A 253 -52.75 5.32 9.73
CA PRO A 253 -53.85 6.15 9.24
C PRO A 253 -54.76 6.67 10.37
N GLY A 254 -54.98 7.98 10.40
CA GLY A 254 -55.69 8.70 11.47
C GLY A 254 -54.79 9.56 12.36
N TYR A 255 -53.48 9.31 12.35
CA TYR A 255 -52.47 10.24 12.86
C TYR A 255 -52.16 11.35 11.83
N SER A 256 -51.43 12.40 12.25
CA SER A 256 -51.39 13.68 11.52
C SER A 256 -50.49 13.75 10.26
N SER A 257 -49.55 12.81 10.04
CA SER A 257 -48.92 12.62 8.71
C SER A 257 -48.24 11.25 8.58
N ILE A 258 -47.25 11.14 7.69
CA ILE A 258 -46.51 9.94 7.30
C ILE A 258 -45.05 10.06 7.82
N PRO A 259 -44.45 9.04 8.45
CA PRO A 259 -43.05 9.11 8.89
C PRO A 259 -42.08 9.08 7.71
N ASN A 260 -40.95 9.78 7.83
CA ASN A 260 -39.86 9.80 6.84
C ASN A 260 -38.52 9.43 7.50
N VAL A 261 -37.73 8.59 6.85
CA VAL A 261 -36.49 8.03 7.40
C VAL A 261 -35.40 7.98 6.33
N THR A 262 -34.28 8.64 6.59
CA THR A 262 -33.05 8.56 5.80
C THR A 262 -31.93 7.94 6.64
N ILE A 263 -31.41 6.80 6.18
CA ILE A 263 -30.29 6.10 6.82
C ILE A 263 -29.06 6.24 5.91
N SER A 264 -28.05 6.94 6.40
CA SER A 264 -26.77 7.17 5.71
C SER A 264 -25.60 6.41 6.35
N GLY A 265 -25.78 5.86 7.54
CA GLY A 265 -24.77 5.09 8.28
C GLY A 265 -25.36 4.38 9.49
N GLY A 266 -24.49 3.82 10.35
CA GLY A 266 -24.87 3.08 11.56
C GLY A 266 -24.94 1.56 11.38
N THR A 267 -25.29 0.87 12.47
CA THR A 267 -25.44 -0.61 12.51
C THR A 267 -26.78 -0.99 13.13
N PHE A 268 -27.51 -1.90 12.47
CA PHE A 268 -28.90 -2.23 12.74
C PHE A 268 -29.06 -3.74 12.91
N THR A 269 -29.55 -4.18 14.07
CA THR A 269 -29.71 -5.62 14.36
C THR A 269 -31.06 -5.92 15.02
N SER A 270 -31.88 -6.79 14.43
CA SER A 270 -32.96 -7.43 15.18
C SER A 270 -32.59 -8.86 15.57
N SER A 271 -33.01 -9.29 16.76
CA SER A 271 -32.80 -10.66 17.25
C SER A 271 -33.89 -11.64 16.81
N SER A 272 -35.08 -11.12 16.44
CA SER A 272 -36.30 -11.93 16.27
C SER A 272 -37.21 -11.43 15.14
N SER A 273 -36.76 -10.44 14.36
CA SER A 273 -37.52 -9.70 13.35
C SER A 273 -36.57 -9.09 12.30
N GLU A 274 -37.02 -8.09 11.55
CA GLU A 274 -36.20 -7.35 10.58
C GLU A 274 -35.43 -6.19 11.24
N ALA A 275 -34.22 -5.89 10.74
CA ALA A 275 -33.42 -4.75 11.20
C ALA A 275 -34.07 -3.40 10.84
N LEU A 276 -34.70 -3.32 9.67
CA LEU A 276 -35.46 -2.16 9.20
C LEU A 276 -36.80 -2.67 8.64
N LEU A 277 -37.89 -2.22 9.24
CA LEU A 277 -39.24 -2.73 8.99
C LEU A 277 -40.20 -1.56 8.78
N ALA A 278 -40.85 -1.47 7.62
CA ALA A 278 -41.81 -0.40 7.31
C ALA A 278 -43.14 -0.95 6.78
N TYR A 279 -44.24 -0.62 7.48
CA TYR A 279 -45.55 -1.22 7.25
C TYR A 279 -46.71 -0.30 7.67
N THR A 280 -47.93 -0.65 7.28
CA THR A 280 -49.16 0.02 7.71
C THR A 280 -49.77 -0.73 8.90
N TRP A 281 -50.19 0.01 9.94
CA TRP A 281 -50.97 -0.54 11.05
C TRP A 281 -52.25 0.28 11.24
N SER A 282 -53.38 -0.32 10.91
CA SER A 282 -54.67 0.37 10.82
C SER A 282 -55.82 -0.53 11.26
N LYS A 283 -57.04 -0.01 11.25
CA LYS A 283 -58.24 -0.83 11.40
C LYS A 283 -58.77 -1.29 10.05
N ASN A 284 -59.12 -2.56 9.95
CA ASN A 284 -59.86 -3.10 8.82
C ASN A 284 -61.34 -2.66 8.84
N GLU A 285 -62.14 -3.10 7.86
CA GLU A 285 -63.57 -2.79 7.76
C GLU A 285 -64.38 -3.29 8.97
N ASN A 286 -63.98 -4.41 9.57
CA ASN A 286 -64.55 -4.96 10.81
C ASN A 286 -64.16 -4.16 12.08
N LYS A 287 -63.30 -3.14 11.95
CA LYS A 287 -62.71 -2.31 13.03
C LYS A 287 -61.66 -3.03 13.89
N GLU A 288 -61.17 -4.19 13.43
CA GLU A 288 -60.09 -4.97 14.02
C GLU A 288 -58.73 -4.35 13.62
N TRP A 289 -57.75 -4.35 14.52
CA TRP A 289 -56.40 -3.87 14.20
C TRP A 289 -55.65 -4.90 13.37
N VAL A 290 -55.06 -4.45 12.25
CA VAL A 290 -54.33 -5.31 11.30
C VAL A 290 -52.99 -4.69 10.89
N VAL A 291 -52.05 -5.55 10.52
CA VAL A 291 -50.83 -5.21 9.79
C VAL A 291 -51.12 -5.37 8.29
N SER A 292 -50.65 -4.43 7.47
CA SER A 292 -50.66 -4.55 6.02
C SER A 292 -49.45 -3.88 5.38
N ASP A 293 -49.16 -4.25 4.14
CA ASP A 293 -48.06 -3.66 3.37
C ASP A 293 -48.24 -2.15 3.20
N TRP A 294 -47.13 -1.43 3.15
CA TRP A 294 -47.12 -0.01 2.83
C TRP A 294 -46.51 0.19 1.43
N ALA A 295 -47.37 0.17 0.41
CA ALA A 295 -46.99 0.15 -1.01
C ALA A 295 -45.97 1.24 -1.41
N ASN A 296 -46.06 2.42 -0.80
CA ASN A 296 -45.19 3.58 -1.08
C ASN A 296 -44.10 3.78 0.00
N ALA A 297 -43.76 2.77 0.80
CA ALA A 297 -42.75 2.89 1.86
C ALA A 297 -41.40 3.43 1.35
N LYS A 298 -40.96 3.04 0.14
CA LYS A 298 -39.69 3.50 -0.46
C LYS A 298 -39.64 4.99 -0.81
N GLU A 299 -40.79 5.67 -0.92
CA GLU A 299 -40.82 7.13 -1.07
C GLU A 299 -40.40 7.84 0.23
N ASN A 300 -40.60 7.15 1.36
CA ASN A 300 -40.49 7.68 2.71
C ASN A 300 -39.33 7.08 3.52
N VAL A 301 -38.88 5.87 3.20
CA VAL A 301 -37.76 5.17 3.83
C VAL A 301 -36.65 4.98 2.80
N ARG A 302 -35.48 5.58 3.05
CA ARG A 302 -34.36 5.70 2.12
C ARG A 302 -33.07 5.24 2.77
N VAL A 303 -32.49 4.14 2.28
CA VAL A 303 -31.22 3.62 2.78
C VAL A 303 -30.11 3.93 1.78
N ASN A 304 -29.18 4.76 2.22
CA ASN A 304 -27.97 5.23 1.55
C ASN A 304 -26.69 4.70 2.21
N GLY A 305 -26.79 3.93 3.30
CA GLY A 305 -25.63 3.39 4.00
C GLY A 305 -26.01 2.59 5.24
N GLY A 306 -24.99 2.08 5.93
CA GLY A 306 -25.14 1.32 7.18
C GLY A 306 -25.08 -0.22 7.00
N ILE A 307 -25.02 -0.91 8.13
CA ILE A 307 -24.88 -2.38 8.22
C ILE A 307 -26.14 -2.96 8.87
N PHE A 308 -26.75 -3.97 8.26
CA PHE A 308 -28.01 -4.57 8.67
C PHE A 308 -27.85 -6.09 8.79
N ASN A 309 -28.38 -6.74 9.84
CA ASN A 309 -28.32 -8.22 9.91
C ASN A 309 -29.39 -8.92 9.05
N THR A 310 -30.47 -8.22 8.69
CA THR A 310 -31.45 -8.65 7.67
C THR A 310 -31.33 -7.82 6.39
N ASP A 311 -32.02 -8.22 5.32
CA ASP A 311 -31.90 -7.57 4.00
C ASP A 311 -32.66 -6.22 3.94
N PRO A 312 -31.99 -5.08 3.68
CA PRO A 312 -32.65 -3.78 3.56
C PRO A 312 -33.07 -3.42 2.12
N THR A 313 -32.83 -4.30 1.12
CA THR A 313 -32.86 -3.97 -0.32
C THR A 313 -34.13 -3.26 -0.79
N ALA A 314 -35.30 -3.59 -0.22
CA ALA A 314 -36.57 -2.91 -0.52
C ALA A 314 -36.45 -1.38 -0.40
N TYR A 315 -35.72 -0.89 0.60
CA TYR A 315 -35.60 0.53 0.96
C TYR A 315 -34.31 1.20 0.45
N VAL A 316 -33.41 0.47 -0.21
CA VAL A 316 -32.13 1.01 -0.72
C VAL A 316 -32.35 1.97 -1.90
N SER A 317 -31.73 3.15 -1.84
CA SER A 317 -31.80 4.18 -2.89
C SER A 317 -31.10 3.75 -4.18
N ASN A 318 -31.60 4.20 -5.35
CA ASN A 318 -31.16 3.70 -6.67
C ASN A 318 -29.66 3.87 -7.00
N SER A 319 -28.93 4.77 -6.31
CA SER A 319 -27.48 4.96 -6.47
C SER A 319 -26.64 4.11 -5.51
N TYR A 320 -27.28 3.20 -4.77
CA TYR A 320 -26.71 2.37 -3.71
C TYR A 320 -27.15 0.90 -3.90
N LYS A 321 -26.47 -0.01 -3.22
CA LYS A 321 -26.76 -1.45 -3.23
C LYS A 321 -26.52 -2.05 -1.85
N ALA A 322 -27.34 -3.02 -1.47
CA ALA A 322 -27.05 -3.89 -0.33
C ALA A 322 -26.09 -5.01 -0.78
N PHE A 323 -24.88 -5.00 -0.26
CA PHE A 323 -23.87 -6.03 -0.51
C PHE A 323 -23.97 -7.08 0.59
N LYS A 324 -24.14 -8.35 0.21
CA LYS A 324 -24.24 -9.45 1.18
C LYS A 324 -22.88 -9.67 1.85
N THR A 325 -22.87 -9.74 3.18
CA THR A 325 -21.69 -10.03 4.00
C THR A 325 -21.87 -11.33 4.78
N SER A 326 -20.83 -11.76 5.49
CA SER A 326 -20.87 -12.89 6.44
C SER A 326 -21.96 -12.72 7.50
N ASP A 327 -22.11 -11.51 8.03
CA ASP A 327 -22.89 -11.22 9.24
C ASP A 327 -24.22 -10.49 8.93
N GLY A 328 -24.53 -10.25 7.65
CA GLY A 328 -25.68 -9.45 7.25
C GLY A 328 -25.55 -8.86 5.85
N PHE A 329 -25.75 -7.56 5.74
CA PHE A 329 -25.70 -6.76 4.53
C PHE A 329 -25.05 -5.40 4.87
N ALA A 330 -24.20 -4.90 3.98
CA ALA A 330 -23.67 -3.53 4.06
C ALA A 330 -24.23 -2.73 2.88
N VAL A 331 -24.84 -1.57 3.13
CA VAL A 331 -25.29 -0.67 2.07
C VAL A 331 -24.18 0.30 1.72
N ALA A 332 -23.83 0.37 0.43
CA ALA A 332 -22.75 1.18 -0.11
C ALA A 332 -23.13 1.75 -1.49
N PRO A 333 -22.51 2.86 -1.93
CA PRO A 333 -22.80 3.45 -3.24
C PRO A 333 -22.39 2.52 -4.39
N LEU A 334 -23.10 2.62 -5.52
CA LEU A 334 -22.69 2.05 -6.79
C LEU A 334 -21.63 2.97 -7.45
N ALA A 335 -20.68 2.39 -8.19
CA ALA A 335 -19.72 3.15 -8.96
C ALA A 335 -20.42 3.98 -10.05
N SER A 336 -20.20 5.29 -10.03
CA SER A 336 -20.58 6.19 -11.12
C SER A 336 -19.53 6.19 -12.23
N ASN A 337 -18.25 5.96 -11.88
CA ASN A 337 -17.11 5.95 -12.79
C ASN A 337 -16.01 4.95 -12.34
N ILE A 338 -15.17 4.55 -13.29
CA ILE A 338 -13.95 3.75 -13.09
C ILE A 338 -12.80 4.38 -13.88
N THR A 339 -11.60 4.43 -13.29
CA THR A 339 -10.37 4.86 -13.96
C THR A 339 -9.27 3.81 -13.77
N LEU A 340 -8.29 3.78 -14.68
CA LEU A 340 -7.12 2.91 -14.60
C LEU A 340 -5.87 3.74 -14.36
N SER A 341 -4.86 3.14 -13.72
CA SER A 341 -3.54 3.78 -13.55
C SER A 341 -2.84 4.06 -14.88
N GLU A 342 -3.07 3.23 -15.90
CA GLU A 342 -2.46 3.34 -17.22
C GLU A 342 -3.48 2.97 -18.31
N ASN A 343 -3.59 3.80 -19.34
CA ASN A 343 -4.48 3.61 -20.50
C ASN A 343 -3.76 2.99 -21.71
N GLU A 344 -2.44 3.00 -21.74
CA GLU A 344 -1.61 2.29 -22.70
C GLU A 344 -0.46 1.57 -21.97
N LEU A 345 -0.06 0.41 -22.49
CA LEU A 345 1.04 -0.41 -22.01
C LEU A 345 1.88 -0.90 -23.19
N THR A 346 3.20 -0.99 -22.98
CA THR A 346 4.10 -1.77 -23.84
C THR A 346 4.87 -2.76 -22.96
N LEU A 347 4.92 -4.03 -23.36
CA LEU A 347 5.54 -5.13 -22.63
C LEU A 347 6.26 -6.08 -23.60
N GLU A 348 7.40 -6.64 -23.22
CA GLU A 348 8.00 -7.77 -23.93
C GLU A 348 7.19 -9.06 -23.69
N GLU A 349 7.25 -9.99 -24.62
CA GLU A 349 6.64 -11.32 -24.52
C GLU A 349 7.14 -12.07 -23.26
N GLY A 350 6.22 -12.59 -22.44
CA GLY A 350 6.51 -13.18 -21.13
C GLY A 350 6.56 -12.19 -19.96
N ALA A 351 6.65 -10.87 -20.20
CA ALA A 351 6.61 -9.86 -19.15
C ALA A 351 5.19 -9.69 -18.56
N SER A 352 5.11 -9.08 -17.37
CA SER A 352 3.82 -8.78 -16.73
C SER A 352 3.88 -7.51 -15.89
N LYS A 353 2.75 -6.80 -15.80
CA LYS A 353 2.62 -5.54 -15.05
C LYS A 353 1.19 -5.39 -14.51
N THR A 354 1.04 -4.77 -13.34
CA THR A 354 -0.27 -4.55 -12.71
C THR A 354 -0.83 -3.18 -13.10
N VAL A 355 -2.07 -3.18 -13.59
CA VAL A 355 -2.89 -1.96 -13.79
C VAL A 355 -3.90 -1.92 -12.66
N THR A 356 -3.94 -0.83 -11.89
CA THR A 356 -4.91 -0.68 -10.79
C THR A 356 -6.15 0.05 -11.28
N ALA A 357 -7.33 -0.46 -10.93
CA ALA A 357 -8.60 0.26 -11.12
C ALA A 357 -8.93 1.09 -9.87
N VAL A 358 -9.43 2.31 -10.08
CA VAL A 358 -9.95 3.20 -9.03
C VAL A 358 -11.41 3.51 -9.34
N LEU A 359 -12.29 3.34 -8.35
CA LEU A 359 -13.73 3.57 -8.49
C LEU A 359 -14.14 4.89 -7.84
N ALA A 360 -15.14 5.55 -8.42
CA ALA A 360 -15.76 6.74 -7.84
C ALA A 360 -17.29 6.56 -7.80
N PRO A 361 -18.00 7.00 -6.73
CA PRO A 361 -17.44 7.56 -5.49
C PRO A 361 -16.66 6.53 -4.67
N GLU A 362 -15.84 7.02 -3.74
CA GLU A 362 -15.17 6.17 -2.74
C GLU A 362 -16.19 5.47 -1.84
N GLY A 363 -15.77 4.37 -1.19
CA GLY A 363 -16.62 3.60 -0.29
C GLY A 363 -17.62 2.65 -0.98
N THR A 364 -17.60 2.55 -2.31
CA THR A 364 -18.30 1.48 -3.03
C THR A 364 -17.72 0.11 -2.68
N LEU A 365 -18.56 -0.93 -2.71
CA LEU A 365 -18.19 -2.33 -2.47
C LEU A 365 -18.33 -3.19 -3.74
N GLU A 366 -18.50 -2.57 -4.92
CA GLU A 366 -18.55 -3.30 -6.19
C GLU A 366 -17.19 -3.92 -6.56
N THR A 367 -17.22 -5.16 -7.02
CA THR A 367 -16.07 -5.84 -7.61
C THR A 367 -15.81 -5.35 -9.03
N VAL A 368 -14.56 -5.52 -9.49
CA VAL A 368 -14.12 -5.19 -10.85
C VAL A 368 -13.78 -6.46 -11.59
N THR A 369 -14.56 -6.79 -12.62
CA THR A 369 -14.27 -7.87 -13.55
C THR A 369 -13.25 -7.39 -14.58
N TRP A 370 -12.28 -8.22 -14.93
CA TRP A 370 -11.25 -7.92 -15.92
C TRP A 370 -11.34 -8.87 -17.13
N SER A 371 -11.17 -8.33 -18.33
CA SER A 371 -11.20 -9.08 -19.59
C SER A 371 -10.13 -8.60 -20.58
N SER A 372 -9.84 -9.43 -21.58
CA SER A 372 -8.98 -9.10 -22.73
C SER A 372 -9.76 -9.39 -24.02
N ASP A 373 -9.65 -8.51 -25.02
CA ASP A 373 -10.22 -8.77 -26.34
C ASP A 373 -9.48 -9.89 -27.10
N LYS A 374 -8.21 -10.14 -26.74
CA LYS A 374 -7.28 -11.08 -27.39
C LYS A 374 -6.41 -11.77 -26.32
N PRO A 375 -6.96 -12.74 -25.57
CA PRO A 375 -6.25 -13.44 -24.51
C PRO A 375 -5.01 -14.20 -25.01
N GLU A 376 -4.91 -14.52 -26.30
CA GLU A 376 -3.73 -15.12 -26.94
C GLU A 376 -2.56 -14.16 -27.15
N ILE A 377 -2.80 -12.84 -27.02
CA ILE A 377 -1.76 -11.78 -27.08
C ILE A 377 -1.42 -11.31 -25.67
N ALA A 378 -2.42 -10.97 -24.86
CA ALA A 378 -2.23 -10.61 -23.46
C ALA A 378 -3.42 -11.07 -22.62
N THR A 379 -3.13 -11.66 -21.46
CA THR A 379 -4.14 -12.03 -20.44
C THR A 379 -4.15 -11.01 -19.32
N VAL A 380 -5.25 -10.99 -18.56
CA VAL A 380 -5.37 -10.23 -17.31
C VAL A 380 -6.01 -11.10 -16.23
N LYS A 381 -5.52 -10.96 -15.00
CA LYS A 381 -6.18 -11.48 -13.80
C LYS A 381 -5.95 -10.50 -12.65
N ASP A 382 -7.01 -10.09 -11.96
CA ASP A 382 -6.96 -9.22 -10.77
C ASP A 382 -6.12 -7.94 -11.00
N GLY A 383 -6.27 -7.33 -12.20
CA GLY A 383 -5.48 -6.18 -12.65
C GLY A 383 -4.05 -6.49 -13.14
N LYS A 384 -3.50 -7.68 -12.87
CA LYS A 384 -2.20 -8.11 -13.41
C LYS A 384 -2.34 -8.53 -14.88
N VAL A 385 -1.80 -7.70 -15.78
CA VAL A 385 -1.64 -7.97 -17.21
C VAL A 385 -0.39 -8.82 -17.44
N THR A 386 -0.49 -9.85 -18.28
CA THR A 386 0.64 -10.72 -18.68
C THR A 386 0.69 -10.84 -20.21
N ALA A 387 1.83 -10.50 -20.79
CA ALA A 387 2.08 -10.54 -22.23
C ALA A 387 2.43 -11.96 -22.66
N LEU A 388 1.71 -12.51 -23.66
CA LEU A 388 1.86 -13.90 -24.12
C LEU A 388 2.33 -14.02 -25.57
N LYS A 389 2.03 -13.05 -26.43
CA LYS A 389 2.44 -13.07 -27.84
C LYS A 389 2.50 -11.67 -28.44
N SER A 390 3.51 -11.39 -29.25
CA SER A 390 3.66 -10.15 -30.03
C SER A 390 2.36 -9.71 -30.74
N GLY A 391 1.90 -8.48 -30.52
CA GLY A 391 0.66 -7.95 -31.10
C GLY A 391 0.03 -6.81 -30.29
N LYS A 392 -1.28 -6.58 -30.46
CA LYS A 392 -2.06 -5.59 -29.68
C LYS A 392 -3.37 -6.15 -29.14
N ALA A 393 -3.55 -6.07 -27.83
CA ALA A 393 -4.78 -6.40 -27.11
C ALA A 393 -5.34 -5.18 -26.38
N VAL A 394 -6.62 -5.20 -26.05
CA VAL A 394 -7.29 -4.22 -25.19
C VAL A 394 -7.78 -4.95 -23.94
N ILE A 395 -7.19 -4.58 -22.80
CA ILE A 395 -7.63 -5.01 -21.48
C ILE A 395 -8.76 -4.09 -21.04
N THR A 396 -9.87 -4.64 -20.54
CA THR A 396 -11.01 -3.87 -20.03
C THR A 396 -11.34 -4.27 -18.60
N ALA A 397 -11.51 -3.28 -17.74
CA ALA A 397 -12.02 -3.40 -16.39
C ALA A 397 -13.49 -2.93 -16.35
N GLU A 398 -14.35 -3.69 -15.69
CA GLU A 398 -15.79 -3.44 -15.63
C GLU A 398 -16.36 -3.64 -14.23
N THR A 399 -17.16 -2.68 -13.74
CA THR A 399 -17.88 -2.77 -12.47
C THR A 399 -19.16 -3.59 -12.60
N GLU A 400 -19.69 -4.11 -11.49
CA GLU A 400 -21.01 -4.75 -11.44
C GLU A 400 -22.14 -3.85 -11.98
N SER A 401 -22.01 -2.53 -11.80
CA SER A 401 -22.87 -1.46 -12.34
C SER A 401 -22.62 -1.10 -13.83
N GLY A 402 -21.75 -1.83 -14.53
CA GLY A 402 -21.49 -1.70 -15.96
C GLY A 402 -20.66 -0.47 -16.37
N LYS A 403 -19.90 0.14 -15.45
CA LYS A 403 -18.91 1.18 -15.79
C LYS A 403 -17.66 0.49 -16.30
N LYS A 404 -17.06 1.00 -17.39
CA LYS A 404 -15.90 0.39 -18.06
C LYS A 404 -14.76 1.38 -18.23
N ALA A 405 -13.53 0.89 -18.08
CA ALA A 405 -12.31 1.58 -18.51
C ALA A 405 -11.36 0.56 -19.15
N SER A 406 -10.51 1.00 -20.07
CA SER A 406 -9.67 0.11 -20.87
C SER A 406 -8.22 0.57 -20.97
N CYS A 407 -7.31 -0.40 -21.14
CA CYS A 407 -5.88 -0.22 -21.33
C CYS A 407 -5.45 -0.93 -22.62
N THR A 408 -4.80 -0.22 -23.55
CA THR A 408 -4.28 -0.81 -24.79
C THR A 408 -2.89 -1.39 -24.55
N VAL A 409 -2.76 -2.71 -24.62
CA VAL A 409 -1.49 -3.42 -24.42
C VAL A 409 -0.87 -3.75 -25.76
N THR A 410 0.32 -3.20 -26.02
CA THR A 410 1.19 -3.59 -27.13
C THR A 410 2.23 -4.58 -26.60
N VAL A 411 2.26 -5.79 -27.17
CA VAL A 411 3.29 -6.79 -26.86
C VAL A 411 4.34 -6.78 -27.95
N THR A 412 5.60 -6.59 -27.57
CA THR A 412 6.77 -6.72 -28.45
C THR A 412 7.46 -8.07 -28.23
N LYS A 413 8.16 -8.57 -29.25
CA LYS A 413 9.10 -9.67 -29.04
C LYS A 413 10.33 -9.16 -28.29
N PRO A 414 11.05 -10.01 -27.54
CA PRO A 414 12.41 -9.70 -27.10
C PRO A 414 13.32 -9.41 -28.29
N VAL A 415 14.32 -8.55 -28.08
CA VAL A 415 15.43 -8.38 -29.02
C VAL A 415 16.29 -9.66 -29.02
N ALA A 416 16.59 -10.17 -30.21
CA ALA A 416 17.54 -11.27 -30.40
C ALA A 416 18.94 -10.72 -30.70
N VAL A 417 19.98 -11.45 -30.30
CA VAL A 417 21.38 -11.06 -30.55
C VAL A 417 22.14 -12.22 -31.20
N GLU A 418 22.92 -11.93 -32.23
CA GLU A 418 23.82 -12.89 -32.90
C GLU A 418 25.26 -12.37 -32.78
N THR A 419 26.17 -13.19 -32.23
CA THR A 419 27.61 -12.86 -32.16
C THR A 419 28.49 -14.02 -32.63
N PRO A 420 29.47 -13.79 -33.53
CA PRO A 420 30.34 -14.83 -34.07
C PRO A 420 31.51 -15.08 -33.10
N SER A 421 31.33 -15.98 -32.15
CA SER A 421 32.41 -16.41 -31.26
C SER A 421 33.39 -17.36 -31.96
N ILE A 422 34.67 -17.29 -31.61
CA ILE A 422 35.71 -18.19 -32.13
C ILE A 422 36.33 -19.05 -31.02
N ASP A 423 36.62 -20.30 -31.35
CA ASP A 423 37.26 -21.25 -30.43
C ASP A 423 38.77 -21.00 -30.35
N THR A 424 39.20 -20.33 -29.28
CA THR A 424 40.60 -19.98 -29.01
C THR A 424 41.44 -21.16 -28.49
N SER A 425 40.85 -22.35 -28.28
CA SER A 425 41.57 -23.54 -27.82
C SER A 425 42.21 -24.36 -28.95
N LYS A 426 41.88 -24.06 -30.21
CA LYS A 426 42.35 -24.78 -31.40
C LYS A 426 43.34 -23.95 -32.23
N PRO A 427 44.35 -24.58 -32.85
CA PRO A 427 45.19 -23.92 -33.85
C PRO A 427 44.37 -23.53 -35.10
N THR A 428 44.91 -22.61 -35.89
CA THR A 428 44.32 -22.13 -37.14
C THR A 428 45.42 -21.90 -38.17
N ASP A 429 45.11 -22.13 -39.46
CA ASP A 429 46.04 -21.92 -40.58
C ASP A 429 45.97 -20.49 -41.15
N GLU A 430 44.89 -19.77 -40.84
CA GLU A 430 44.61 -18.39 -41.23
C GLU A 430 44.20 -17.55 -40.01
N ILE A 431 44.31 -16.22 -40.10
CA ILE A 431 43.87 -15.33 -39.02
C ILE A 431 42.33 -15.36 -38.94
N LYS A 432 41.81 -15.76 -37.77
CA LYS A 432 40.37 -15.74 -37.47
C LYS A 432 40.05 -14.62 -36.49
N VAL A 433 38.82 -14.14 -36.53
CA VAL A 433 38.34 -13.05 -35.66
C VAL A 433 36.89 -13.31 -35.27
N GLY A 434 36.51 -12.86 -34.07
CA GLY A 434 35.18 -13.05 -33.51
C GLY A 434 34.91 -12.19 -32.28
N VAL A 435 33.71 -12.35 -31.73
CA VAL A 435 33.27 -11.72 -30.48
C VAL A 435 33.30 -12.77 -29.38
N ASN A 436 34.23 -12.61 -28.43
CA ASN A 436 34.40 -13.50 -27.28
C ASN A 436 34.25 -12.68 -25.98
N ASP A 437 33.17 -11.88 -25.93
CA ASP A 437 32.84 -10.98 -24.83
C ASP A 437 31.52 -11.41 -24.19
N GLU A 438 31.58 -11.88 -22.95
CA GLU A 438 30.42 -12.31 -22.15
C GLU A 438 29.37 -11.20 -21.95
N LYS A 439 29.72 -9.94 -22.24
CA LYS A 439 28.82 -8.78 -22.12
C LYS A 439 28.22 -8.32 -23.45
N ALA A 440 28.68 -8.84 -24.60
CA ALA A 440 28.25 -8.39 -25.91
C ALA A 440 26.73 -8.52 -26.10
N GLU A 441 26.14 -9.65 -25.67
CA GLU A 441 24.70 -9.88 -25.81
C GLU A 441 23.87 -8.85 -25.05
N GLN A 442 24.17 -8.62 -23.77
CA GLN A 442 23.45 -7.62 -22.97
C GLN A 442 23.68 -6.20 -23.49
N LEU A 443 24.92 -5.84 -23.84
CA LEU A 443 25.27 -4.51 -24.36
C LEU A 443 24.53 -4.19 -25.67
N LEU A 444 24.45 -5.16 -26.58
CA LEU A 444 23.73 -5.02 -27.84
C LEU A 444 22.21 -5.01 -27.63
N LYS A 445 21.68 -5.76 -26.65
CA LYS A 445 20.27 -5.65 -26.25
C LYS A 445 19.97 -4.26 -25.69
N ASP A 446 20.73 -3.79 -24.70
CA ASP A 446 20.53 -2.50 -24.02
C ASP A 446 20.58 -1.32 -25.02
N VAL A 447 21.49 -1.36 -25.99
CA VAL A 447 21.56 -0.35 -27.07
C VAL A 447 20.34 -0.45 -28.00
N THR A 448 19.92 -1.65 -28.37
CA THR A 448 18.74 -1.84 -29.25
C THR A 448 17.44 -1.43 -28.56
N ASP A 449 17.27 -1.74 -27.27
CA ASP A 449 16.15 -1.32 -26.44
C ASP A 449 16.08 0.22 -26.35
N GLN A 450 17.22 0.89 -26.21
CA GLN A 450 17.31 2.37 -26.24
C GLN A 450 16.92 2.94 -27.61
N ILE A 451 17.29 2.31 -28.72
CA ILE A 451 16.84 2.71 -30.07
C ILE A 451 15.31 2.53 -30.20
N ILE A 452 14.76 1.41 -29.74
CA ILE A 452 13.31 1.14 -29.73
C ILE A 452 12.55 2.17 -28.85
N ALA A 453 13.17 2.62 -27.75
CA ALA A 453 12.66 3.70 -26.89
C ALA A 453 12.76 5.11 -27.52
N GLY A 454 13.50 5.28 -28.62
CA GLY A 454 13.61 6.53 -29.38
C GLY A 454 14.99 7.19 -29.41
N SER A 455 16.05 6.52 -28.92
CA SER A 455 17.42 7.05 -29.01
C SER A 455 17.96 7.00 -30.44
N SER A 456 18.63 8.09 -30.85
CA SER A 456 19.43 8.19 -32.07
C SER A 456 20.93 8.37 -31.78
N GLU A 457 21.40 7.94 -30.59
CA GLU A 457 22.81 8.07 -30.20
C GLU A 457 23.71 7.05 -30.90
N PHE A 458 23.17 5.87 -31.21
CA PHE A 458 23.92 4.68 -31.61
C PHE A 458 23.80 4.33 -33.11
N THR A 459 22.95 5.04 -33.84
CA THR A 459 22.56 4.77 -35.24
C THR A 459 21.99 6.03 -35.87
N ASP A 460 21.94 6.10 -37.20
CA ASP A 460 21.27 7.20 -37.92
C ASP A 460 19.73 7.22 -37.70
N THR A 461 19.13 8.36 -38.01
CA THR A 461 17.71 8.66 -37.82
C THR A 461 16.77 7.77 -38.65
N ASP A 462 17.14 7.36 -39.86
CA ASP A 462 16.27 6.56 -40.72
C ASP A 462 16.27 5.10 -40.27
N THR A 463 17.44 4.56 -39.90
CA THR A 463 17.57 3.26 -39.25
C THR A 463 16.82 3.24 -37.91
N ALA A 464 16.96 4.26 -37.06
CA ALA A 464 16.22 4.34 -35.79
C ALA A 464 14.70 4.30 -36.01
N ASN A 465 14.19 5.11 -36.94
CA ASN A 465 12.77 5.10 -37.31
C ASN A 465 12.31 3.75 -37.87
N ALA A 466 13.15 3.08 -38.67
CA ALA A 466 12.86 1.74 -39.19
C ALA A 466 12.77 0.68 -38.08
N VAL A 467 13.70 0.70 -37.11
CA VAL A 467 13.71 -0.21 -35.95
C VAL A 467 12.49 0.01 -35.05
N ILE A 468 12.19 1.26 -34.71
CA ILE A 468 11.00 1.64 -33.92
C ILE A 468 9.71 1.19 -34.62
N LYS A 469 9.64 1.34 -35.95
CA LYS A 469 8.50 0.90 -36.77
C LYS A 469 8.38 -0.63 -36.82
N ALA A 470 9.49 -1.36 -36.90
CA ALA A 470 9.52 -2.81 -36.91
C ALA A 470 9.11 -3.43 -35.56
N ALA A 471 9.65 -2.92 -34.46
CA ALA A 471 9.27 -3.33 -33.10
C ALA A 471 7.78 -3.09 -32.83
N LYS A 472 7.26 -1.91 -33.19
CA LYS A 472 5.81 -1.58 -33.10
C LYS A 472 4.91 -2.40 -34.02
N ALA A 473 5.48 -3.12 -34.99
CA ALA A 473 4.78 -4.08 -35.86
C ALA A 473 4.90 -5.54 -35.39
N GLY A 474 5.59 -5.83 -34.29
CA GLY A 474 5.77 -7.20 -33.75
C GLY A 474 6.79 -8.07 -34.51
N LYS A 475 7.62 -7.47 -35.37
CA LYS A 475 8.76 -8.16 -36.01
C LYS A 475 9.79 -8.56 -34.94
N THR A 476 10.57 -9.61 -35.19
CA THR A 476 11.74 -9.89 -34.35
C THR A 476 12.80 -8.86 -34.69
N VAL A 477 13.28 -8.07 -33.74
CA VAL A 477 14.46 -7.23 -33.96
C VAL A 477 15.68 -8.07 -33.59
N THR A 478 16.59 -8.27 -34.54
CA THR A 478 17.82 -9.04 -34.34
C THR A 478 19.02 -8.13 -34.57
N VAL A 479 19.88 -7.98 -33.56
CA VAL A 479 21.15 -7.23 -33.68
C VAL A 479 22.31 -8.21 -33.84
N VAL A 480 23.15 -7.97 -34.83
CA VAL A 480 24.12 -8.95 -35.34
C VAL A 480 25.47 -8.29 -35.46
N ALA A 481 26.42 -8.69 -34.62
CA ALA A 481 27.81 -8.33 -34.84
C ALA A 481 28.34 -9.15 -36.02
N ASP A 482 28.61 -8.51 -37.17
CA ASP A 482 29.20 -9.18 -38.32
C ASP A 482 30.68 -8.81 -38.45
N VAL A 483 31.47 -9.83 -38.78
CA VAL A 483 32.92 -9.86 -38.61
C VAL A 483 33.51 -10.55 -39.84
N GLN A 484 33.96 -9.74 -40.79
CA GLN A 484 34.41 -10.21 -42.10
C GLN A 484 35.84 -9.76 -42.39
N LYS A 485 36.51 -10.50 -43.28
CA LYS A 485 37.70 -9.98 -43.98
C LYS A 485 37.23 -8.88 -44.93
N ALA A 486 37.79 -7.67 -44.81
CA ALA A 486 37.35 -6.53 -45.60
C ALA A 486 37.53 -6.78 -47.10
N ASP A 487 36.51 -6.47 -47.91
CA ASP A 487 36.60 -6.63 -49.35
C ASP A 487 37.57 -5.63 -49.98
N SER A 488 38.70 -6.14 -50.48
CA SER A 488 39.71 -5.38 -51.22
C SER A 488 39.20 -4.72 -52.51
N SER A 489 38.04 -5.13 -53.05
CA SER A 489 37.40 -4.50 -54.22
C SER A 489 36.63 -3.22 -53.86
N ASN A 490 36.23 -3.06 -52.59
CA ASN A 490 35.42 -1.94 -52.12
C ASN A 490 36.23 -0.63 -52.11
N ALA A 491 35.71 0.41 -52.76
CA ALA A 491 36.37 1.70 -52.89
C ALA A 491 36.63 2.41 -51.55
N GLN A 492 35.78 2.22 -50.53
CA GLN A 492 35.99 2.76 -49.19
C GLN A 492 37.13 2.01 -48.47
N VAL A 493 37.15 0.67 -48.55
CA VAL A 493 38.24 -0.16 -48.01
C VAL A 493 39.57 0.20 -48.68
N GLN A 494 39.59 0.45 -49.98
CA GLN A 494 40.79 0.93 -50.69
C GLN A 494 41.22 2.35 -50.28
N ALA A 495 40.27 3.24 -49.95
CA ALA A 495 40.57 4.58 -49.45
C ALA A 495 41.11 4.55 -48.01
N ASP A 496 40.58 3.66 -47.17
CA ASP A 496 41.02 3.48 -45.79
C ASP A 496 42.34 2.71 -45.69
N ALA A 497 42.57 1.71 -46.55
CA ALA A 497 43.85 1.03 -46.70
C ALA A 497 44.98 2.02 -47.05
N LYS A 498 44.72 3.03 -47.90
CA LYS A 498 45.70 4.10 -48.21
C LYS A 498 46.00 5.00 -47.00
N LYS A 499 45.02 5.23 -46.11
CA LYS A 499 45.23 5.97 -44.85
C LYS A 499 46.04 5.13 -43.87
N ILE A 500 45.68 3.85 -43.70
CA ILE A 500 46.41 2.87 -42.88
C ILE A 500 47.86 2.75 -43.34
N GLN A 501 48.11 2.61 -44.64
CA GLN A 501 49.47 2.51 -45.19
C GLN A 501 50.30 3.77 -44.91
N LYS A 502 49.72 4.96 -45.10
CA LYS A 502 50.40 6.23 -44.78
C LYS A 502 50.69 6.39 -43.29
N GLU A 503 49.76 6.01 -42.42
CA GLU A 503 49.96 6.03 -40.97
C GLU A 503 51.04 5.01 -40.56
N LEU A 504 51.05 3.84 -41.19
CA LEU A 504 52.03 2.78 -40.94
C LEU A 504 53.45 3.25 -41.29
N GLU A 505 53.62 3.87 -42.46
CA GLU A 505 54.87 4.51 -42.90
C GLU A 505 55.35 5.59 -41.91
N ALA A 506 54.43 6.38 -41.34
CA ALA A 506 54.77 7.38 -40.33
C ALA A 506 55.16 6.75 -38.98
N LEU A 507 54.45 5.70 -38.54
CA LEU A 507 54.75 4.97 -37.30
C LEU A 507 56.10 4.25 -37.36
N THR A 508 56.55 3.83 -38.55
CA THR A 508 57.88 3.24 -38.78
C THR A 508 58.91 4.23 -39.32
N ALA A 509 58.67 5.54 -39.27
CA ALA A 509 59.62 6.53 -39.79
C ALA A 509 60.83 6.76 -38.87
N GLU A 510 60.67 6.53 -37.56
CA GLU A 510 61.71 6.73 -36.54
C GLU A 510 62.28 5.41 -35.98
N SER A 511 61.63 4.27 -36.24
CA SER A 511 62.15 2.93 -35.93
C SER A 511 62.70 2.28 -37.19
N ASN A 512 63.81 1.53 -37.07
CA ASN A 512 64.40 0.83 -38.22
C ASN A 512 63.62 -0.46 -38.60
N ASN A 513 62.38 -0.60 -38.12
CA ASN A 513 61.56 -1.81 -38.17
C ASN A 513 60.84 -1.96 -39.51
N THR A 514 60.22 -3.12 -39.73
CA THR A 514 59.33 -3.34 -40.88
C THR A 514 57.96 -3.78 -40.39
N ALA A 515 56.94 -2.97 -40.63
CA ALA A 515 55.56 -3.28 -40.28
C ALA A 515 54.71 -3.65 -41.50
N THR A 516 53.82 -4.64 -41.33
CA THR A 516 53.03 -5.26 -42.40
C THR A 516 51.58 -5.42 -41.97
N VAL A 517 50.63 -5.03 -42.83
CA VAL A 517 49.22 -5.37 -42.65
C VAL A 517 49.02 -6.86 -42.98
N ALA A 518 48.68 -7.65 -41.95
CA ALA A 518 48.42 -9.08 -42.11
C ALA A 518 47.01 -9.35 -42.65
N MET A 519 46.03 -8.53 -42.27
CA MET A 519 44.65 -8.61 -42.76
C MET A 519 43.91 -7.30 -42.54
N TYR A 520 43.13 -6.86 -43.53
CA TYR A 520 42.08 -5.85 -43.34
C TYR A 520 40.78 -6.53 -42.88
N LEU A 521 40.12 -5.93 -41.90
CA LEU A 521 38.90 -6.42 -41.27
C LEU A 521 37.78 -5.40 -41.41
N ASP A 522 36.57 -5.88 -41.63
CA ASP A 522 35.34 -5.11 -41.57
C ASP A 522 34.54 -5.60 -40.34
N LEU A 523 34.30 -4.70 -39.40
CA LEU A 523 33.57 -4.97 -38.16
C LEU A 523 32.34 -4.09 -38.16
N SER A 524 31.16 -4.71 -38.26
CA SER A 524 29.86 -4.02 -38.29
C SER A 524 28.91 -4.60 -37.25
N VAL A 525 27.89 -3.83 -36.89
CA VAL A 525 26.78 -4.31 -36.06
C VAL A 525 25.48 -3.97 -36.76
N LEU A 526 24.94 -4.95 -37.47
CA LEU A 526 23.73 -4.83 -38.28
C LEU A 526 22.49 -4.94 -37.38
N ILE A 527 21.51 -4.06 -37.56
CA ILE A 527 20.16 -4.28 -37.01
C ILE A 527 19.27 -4.82 -38.14
N LYS A 528 18.67 -5.98 -37.90
CA LYS A 528 17.70 -6.65 -38.77
C LYS A 528 16.31 -6.64 -38.15
N ALA A 529 15.27 -6.75 -38.96
CA ALA A 529 13.91 -7.02 -38.51
C ALA A 529 13.26 -8.17 -39.29
N ASP A 530 13.12 -9.30 -38.60
CA ASP A 530 13.17 -10.64 -39.19
C ASP A 530 14.44 -10.72 -40.09
N ASP A 531 14.38 -11.30 -41.29
CA ASP A 531 15.58 -11.42 -42.16
C ASP A 531 16.03 -10.11 -42.85
N THR A 532 15.30 -9.01 -42.69
CA THR A 532 15.56 -7.74 -43.42
C THR A 532 16.50 -6.82 -42.65
N VAL A 533 17.70 -6.54 -43.18
CA VAL A 533 18.60 -5.50 -42.66
C VAL A 533 17.89 -4.14 -42.72
N LEU A 534 17.89 -3.42 -41.59
CA LEU A 534 17.36 -2.06 -41.47
C LEU A 534 18.45 -0.99 -41.49
N GLY A 535 19.65 -1.31 -40.99
CA GLY A 535 20.81 -0.41 -40.94
C GLY A 535 21.89 -0.91 -39.98
N ASN A 536 22.74 0.00 -39.52
CA ASN A 536 23.90 -0.31 -38.66
C ASN A 536 23.86 0.48 -37.35
N ILE A 537 24.19 -0.19 -36.24
CA ILE A 537 24.75 0.50 -35.08
C ILE A 537 26.13 1.03 -35.49
N THR A 538 26.35 2.33 -35.37
CA THR A 538 27.61 3.00 -35.74
C THR A 538 28.58 3.09 -34.56
N ASN A 539 28.06 3.06 -33.34
CA ASN A 539 28.82 3.23 -32.10
C ASN A 539 28.07 2.68 -30.88
N LEU A 540 28.84 2.37 -29.83
CA LEU A 540 28.35 1.89 -28.53
C LEU A 540 28.73 2.88 -27.42
N SER A 541 27.98 2.87 -26.31
CA SER A 541 28.30 3.63 -25.10
C SER A 541 29.50 3.07 -24.32
N THR A 542 29.84 1.79 -24.53
CA THR A 542 31.05 1.14 -23.98
C THR A 542 31.70 0.25 -25.02
N PRO A 543 33.03 0.04 -25.00
CA PRO A 543 33.72 -0.80 -25.99
C PRO A 543 33.38 -2.28 -25.82
N MET A 544 33.00 -2.95 -26.92
CA MET A 544 32.81 -4.40 -27.01
C MET A 544 34.11 -5.10 -27.38
N LYS A 545 34.45 -6.23 -26.74
CA LYS A 545 35.70 -6.97 -27.02
C LYS A 545 35.61 -7.91 -28.21
N PHE A 546 36.45 -7.63 -29.21
CA PHE A 546 36.76 -8.53 -30.31
C PHE A 546 38.03 -9.33 -29.99
N THR A 547 38.10 -10.56 -30.49
CA THR A 547 39.26 -11.44 -30.35
C THR A 547 39.72 -11.91 -31.72
N VAL A 548 41.03 -11.87 -31.95
CA VAL A 548 41.71 -12.30 -33.17
C VAL A 548 42.67 -13.44 -32.80
N VAL A 549 42.56 -14.57 -33.48
CA VAL A 549 43.48 -15.70 -33.34
C VAL A 549 44.41 -15.73 -34.54
N VAL A 550 45.69 -15.49 -34.29
CA VAL A 550 46.76 -15.50 -35.28
C VAL A 550 47.25 -16.95 -35.50
N PRO A 551 47.50 -17.39 -36.75
CA PRO A 551 48.07 -18.70 -37.04
C PRO A 551 49.55 -18.77 -36.62
N GLU A 552 50.02 -19.96 -36.21
CA GLU A 552 51.37 -20.11 -35.63
C GLU A 552 52.50 -19.71 -36.59
N ASN A 553 52.29 -19.87 -37.90
CA ASN A 553 53.23 -19.49 -38.96
C ASN A 553 53.44 -17.98 -39.13
N LEU A 554 52.59 -17.13 -38.52
CA LEU A 554 52.78 -15.67 -38.48
C LEU A 554 53.43 -15.18 -37.19
N LEU A 555 53.69 -16.06 -36.23
CA LEU A 555 54.43 -15.72 -35.01
C LEU A 555 55.94 -15.76 -35.30
N ALA A 556 56.69 -14.80 -34.76
CA ALA A 556 58.15 -14.74 -34.85
C ALA A 556 58.73 -14.09 -33.59
N GLU A 557 59.99 -14.39 -33.29
CA GLU A 557 60.70 -13.73 -32.19
C GLU A 557 60.91 -12.24 -32.49
N GLY A 558 60.62 -11.37 -31.53
CA GLY A 558 60.68 -9.90 -31.72
C GLY A 558 59.51 -9.27 -32.51
N ARG A 559 58.53 -10.07 -32.98
CA ARG A 559 57.34 -9.58 -33.70
C ARG A 559 56.24 -9.15 -32.73
N GLU A 560 55.79 -7.90 -32.86
CA GLU A 560 54.67 -7.36 -32.08
C GLU A 560 53.45 -7.11 -32.98
N PHE A 561 52.25 -7.44 -32.48
CA PHE A 561 50.99 -7.23 -33.20
C PHE A 561 50.20 -6.06 -32.61
N TYR A 562 49.52 -5.30 -33.45
CA TYR A 562 48.57 -4.27 -33.04
C TYR A 562 47.46 -4.08 -34.07
N ILE A 563 46.41 -3.37 -33.68
CA ILE A 563 45.27 -3.08 -34.55
C ILE A 563 45.32 -1.61 -34.96
N LEU A 564 45.17 -1.32 -36.26
CA LEU A 564 44.91 0.04 -36.75
C LEU A 564 43.42 0.16 -37.10
N ARG A 565 42.72 1.15 -36.56
CA ARG A 565 41.31 1.49 -36.86
C ARG A 565 41.26 2.76 -37.69
N VAL A 566 40.49 2.80 -38.77
CA VAL A 566 40.12 4.08 -39.41
C VAL A 566 38.72 4.48 -38.96
N HIS A 567 38.53 5.68 -38.43
CA HIS A 567 37.21 6.21 -38.10
C HIS A 567 37.15 7.73 -38.36
N ASN A 568 36.08 8.19 -39.00
CA ASN A 568 35.91 9.58 -39.46
C ASN A 568 37.14 10.16 -40.22
N GLY A 569 37.87 9.29 -40.93
CA GLY A 569 39.07 9.65 -41.70
C GLY A 569 40.38 9.70 -40.91
N ALA A 570 40.34 9.66 -39.58
CA ALA A 570 41.54 9.51 -38.73
C ALA A 570 41.91 8.02 -38.57
N VAL A 571 43.19 7.74 -38.37
CA VAL A 571 43.70 6.40 -38.03
C VAL A 571 44.04 6.37 -36.53
N ASN A 572 43.77 5.28 -35.83
CA ASN A 572 44.14 5.09 -34.42
C ASN A 572 44.84 3.73 -34.24
N LYS A 573 45.97 3.70 -33.50
CA LYS A 573 46.62 2.47 -33.04
C LYS A 573 45.96 2.00 -31.74
N ILE A 574 45.43 0.79 -31.75
CA ILE A 574 44.86 0.07 -30.60
C ILE A 574 45.83 -1.07 -30.27
N VAL A 575 46.35 -1.08 -29.05
CA VAL A 575 47.20 -2.17 -28.54
C VAL A 575 46.29 -3.23 -27.91
N PRO A 576 46.29 -4.49 -28.40
CA PRO A 576 45.46 -5.54 -27.84
C PRO A 576 46.04 -6.10 -26.53
N GLU A 577 45.20 -6.76 -25.75
CA GLU A 577 45.60 -7.72 -24.73
C GLU A 577 46.15 -8.97 -25.45
N HIS A 578 47.41 -9.35 -25.17
CA HIS A 578 48.04 -10.52 -25.78
C HIS A 578 47.97 -11.76 -24.87
N ASN A 579 47.60 -12.90 -25.43
CA ASN A 579 47.80 -14.22 -24.82
C ASN A 579 48.28 -15.20 -25.89
N LYS A 580 49.60 -15.41 -25.97
CA LYS A 580 50.28 -16.16 -27.05
C LYS A 580 49.89 -15.60 -28.44
N ASN A 581 49.14 -16.36 -29.22
CA ASN A 581 48.65 -16.01 -30.56
C ASN A 581 47.26 -15.38 -30.57
N ILE A 582 46.64 -15.18 -29.39
CA ILE A 582 45.34 -14.56 -29.21
C ILE A 582 45.55 -13.07 -28.91
N LEU A 583 44.87 -12.21 -29.67
CA LEU A 583 44.85 -10.75 -29.50
C LEU A 583 43.41 -10.33 -29.17
N THR A 584 43.16 -9.70 -28.03
CA THR A 584 41.83 -9.23 -27.64
C THR A 584 41.82 -7.71 -27.51
N PHE A 585 40.88 -7.03 -28.18
CA PHE A 585 40.78 -5.56 -28.14
C PHE A 585 39.32 -5.09 -28.02
N GLY A 586 39.09 -4.03 -27.26
CA GLY A 586 37.79 -3.36 -27.20
C GLY A 586 37.65 -2.30 -28.28
N THR A 587 36.46 -2.17 -28.88
CA THR A 587 36.13 -0.97 -29.69
C THR A 587 34.69 -0.50 -29.47
N ASP A 588 34.52 0.82 -29.54
CA ASP A 588 33.27 1.56 -29.37
C ASP A 588 32.59 1.93 -30.71
N ARG A 589 33.22 1.61 -31.85
CA ARG A 589 32.89 2.14 -33.19
C ARG A 589 33.07 1.10 -34.28
N PHE A 590 32.26 1.19 -35.34
CA PHE A 590 32.26 0.22 -36.44
C PHE A 590 32.71 0.86 -37.76
N SER A 591 33.68 0.22 -38.43
CA SER A 591 34.48 0.79 -39.53
C SER A 591 35.56 -0.19 -40.02
N THR A 592 36.41 0.23 -40.97
CA THR A 592 37.59 -0.51 -41.44
C THR A 592 38.67 -0.64 -40.36
N TYR A 593 39.20 -1.86 -40.17
CA TYR A 593 40.34 -2.19 -39.30
C TYR A 593 41.46 -2.87 -40.10
N ALA A 594 42.67 -2.89 -39.53
CA ALA A 594 43.79 -3.71 -39.97
C ALA A 594 44.46 -4.40 -38.78
N VAL A 595 44.67 -5.72 -38.90
CA VAL A 595 45.61 -6.47 -38.06
C VAL A 595 47.00 -6.24 -38.65
N VAL A 596 47.89 -5.67 -37.85
CA VAL A 596 49.26 -5.29 -38.24
C VAL A 596 50.24 -6.05 -37.36
N TYR A 597 51.37 -6.47 -37.93
CA TYR A 597 52.55 -6.84 -37.15
C TYR A 597 53.75 -5.97 -37.52
N GLU A 598 54.66 -5.80 -36.58
CA GLU A 598 55.92 -5.06 -36.71
C GLU A 598 57.09 -5.95 -36.28
N ASP A 599 58.01 -6.19 -37.22
CA ASP A 599 59.24 -6.93 -36.98
C ASP A 599 60.33 -5.98 -36.50
N LYS A 600 60.77 -6.17 -35.25
CA LYS A 600 61.94 -5.48 -34.70
C LYS A 600 63.21 -6.03 -35.34
N LYS A 601 64.05 -5.15 -35.89
CA LYS A 601 65.40 -5.57 -36.31
C LYS A 601 66.24 -5.84 -35.07
N ILE A 602 66.96 -6.96 -35.07
CA ILE A 602 68.06 -7.21 -34.13
C ILE A 602 69.22 -6.31 -34.54
N ASP A 603 69.82 -5.58 -33.59
CA ASP A 603 70.96 -4.70 -33.85
C ASP A 603 72.19 -5.52 -34.28
N ASP A 604 72.55 -5.44 -35.57
CA ASP A 604 73.63 -6.22 -36.18
C ASP A 604 75.01 -5.64 -35.84
N ASN A 605 75.44 -5.84 -34.60
CA ASN A 605 76.76 -5.46 -34.09
C ASN A 605 77.53 -6.71 -33.61
N GLY A 606 77.86 -7.58 -34.57
CA GLY A 606 78.34 -8.93 -34.31
C GLY A 606 79.68 -9.03 -33.56
N THR A 607 79.68 -9.82 -32.49
CA THR A 607 80.88 -10.53 -32.00
C THR A 607 80.60 -12.03 -32.01
N THR A 608 81.49 -12.79 -32.66
CA THR A 608 81.36 -14.25 -32.82
C THR A 608 82.03 -15.00 -31.65
N PRO A 609 81.68 -16.28 -31.39
CA PRO A 609 81.68 -16.82 -30.03
C PRO A 609 83.00 -17.43 -29.56
N GLU A 610 83.18 -17.44 -28.24
CA GLU A 610 84.12 -18.31 -27.50
C GLU A 610 83.35 -19.29 -26.57
N PRO A 611 83.99 -20.34 -26.02
CA PRO A 611 83.34 -21.65 -25.89
C PRO A 611 82.39 -21.84 -24.69
N LYS A 612 81.40 -22.71 -24.92
CA LYS A 612 80.46 -23.27 -23.92
C LYS A 612 81.20 -23.84 -22.69
N PRO A 613 80.94 -23.33 -21.47
CA PRO A 613 81.17 -24.07 -20.23
C PRO A 613 80.16 -25.20 -20.09
N GLU A 614 80.59 -26.40 -19.70
CA GLU A 614 79.66 -27.45 -19.27
C GLU A 614 79.20 -27.23 -17.82
N PRO A 615 78.01 -27.75 -17.44
CA PRO A 615 77.14 -27.05 -16.51
C PRO A 615 77.53 -27.21 -15.04
N THR A 616 77.47 -26.11 -14.31
CA THR A 616 77.24 -26.07 -12.85
C THR A 616 76.35 -24.85 -12.56
N PRO A 617 75.50 -24.92 -11.52
CA PRO A 617 74.06 -24.75 -11.74
C PRO A 617 73.64 -23.31 -11.96
N GLU A 618 72.75 -23.12 -12.93
CA GLU A 618 71.86 -21.96 -12.94
C GLU A 618 71.06 -21.90 -11.62
N PRO A 619 70.71 -20.71 -11.11
CA PRO A 619 69.70 -20.61 -10.08
C PRO A 619 68.42 -21.24 -10.64
N THR A 620 67.95 -22.31 -9.99
CA THR A 620 66.82 -23.13 -10.46
C THR A 620 65.69 -22.23 -10.94
N PRO A 621 65.09 -22.46 -12.14
CA PRO A 621 63.90 -21.73 -12.53
C PRO A 621 62.88 -21.91 -11.41
N THR A 622 62.58 -20.83 -10.69
CA THR A 622 61.65 -20.88 -9.56
C THR A 622 60.34 -21.37 -10.17
N PRO A 623 59.88 -22.58 -9.83
CA PRO A 623 58.92 -23.30 -10.66
C PRO A 623 57.70 -22.42 -10.85
N GLU A 624 57.33 -22.15 -12.11
CA GLU A 624 56.33 -21.15 -12.47
C GLU A 624 55.07 -21.41 -11.65
N LYS A 625 54.91 -20.63 -10.58
CA LYS A 625 54.05 -21.05 -9.48
C LYS A 625 52.64 -20.90 -9.96
N THR A 626 51.95 -22.00 -10.22
CA THR A 626 50.57 -21.95 -10.71
C THR A 626 49.73 -21.13 -9.73
N ILE A 627 49.33 -19.93 -10.14
CA ILE A 627 48.57 -19.01 -9.31
C ILE A 627 47.10 -19.20 -9.61
N TYR A 628 46.31 -19.39 -8.55
CA TYR A 628 44.87 -19.49 -8.63
C TYR A 628 44.21 -18.24 -8.02
N ASN A 629 43.07 -17.84 -8.57
CA ASN A 629 42.25 -16.77 -8.02
C ASN A 629 41.27 -17.34 -6.99
N VAL A 630 41.28 -16.80 -5.78
CA VAL A 630 40.27 -17.07 -4.75
C VAL A 630 39.42 -15.83 -4.56
N VAL A 631 38.16 -15.91 -4.98
CA VAL A 631 37.18 -14.82 -4.96
C VAL A 631 36.22 -15.05 -3.81
N PHE A 632 36.29 -14.19 -2.80
CA PHE A 632 35.30 -14.13 -1.72
C PHE A 632 34.16 -13.20 -2.10
N VAL A 633 32.92 -13.66 -1.99
CA VAL A 633 31.70 -12.89 -2.29
C VAL A 633 30.81 -12.73 -1.04
N ASP A 634 29.78 -11.88 -1.11
CA ASP A 634 28.70 -11.82 -0.12
C ASP A 634 27.58 -12.85 -0.40
N MET A 635 26.44 -12.75 0.29
CA MET A 635 25.28 -13.62 0.05
C MET A 635 24.61 -13.40 -1.31
N ASN A 636 24.78 -12.23 -1.92
CA ASN A 636 24.18 -11.81 -3.18
C ASN A 636 25.10 -12.08 -4.39
N GLY A 637 26.36 -12.48 -4.15
CA GLY A 637 27.38 -12.71 -5.17
C GLY A 637 28.28 -11.51 -5.46
N ALA A 638 28.16 -10.41 -4.72
CA ALA A 638 29.03 -9.24 -4.87
C ALA A 638 30.43 -9.55 -4.31
N VAL A 639 31.49 -9.21 -5.07
CA VAL A 639 32.87 -9.52 -4.69
C VAL A 639 33.33 -8.66 -3.51
N LEU A 640 33.68 -9.32 -2.41
CA LEU A 640 34.27 -8.71 -1.22
C LEU A 640 35.79 -8.58 -1.34
N ARG A 641 36.45 -9.61 -1.89
CA ARG A 641 37.91 -9.65 -2.08
C ARG A 641 38.32 -10.74 -3.06
N THR A 642 39.28 -10.45 -3.93
CA THR A 642 40.02 -11.47 -4.69
C THR A 642 41.45 -11.57 -4.14
N GLU A 643 41.94 -12.78 -3.91
CA GLU A 643 43.35 -13.05 -3.58
C GLU A 643 43.96 -14.01 -4.61
N LYS A 644 45.18 -13.70 -5.06
CA LYS A 644 45.97 -14.56 -5.95
C LYS A 644 46.89 -15.43 -5.11
N VAL A 645 46.72 -16.75 -5.19
CA VAL A 645 47.31 -17.73 -4.27
C VAL A 645 48.13 -18.75 -5.04
N GLU A 646 49.39 -18.97 -4.63
CA GLU A 646 50.26 -20.01 -5.21
C GLU A 646 49.69 -21.41 -4.92
N ALA A 647 49.79 -22.34 -5.87
CA ALA A 647 49.25 -23.69 -5.73
C ALA A 647 49.71 -24.38 -4.44
N ASN A 648 48.74 -25.00 -3.74
CA ASN A 648 48.90 -25.65 -2.44
C ASN A 648 49.17 -24.70 -1.25
N LYS A 649 49.04 -23.37 -1.41
CA LYS A 649 48.99 -22.42 -0.29
C LYS A 649 47.55 -22.16 0.17
N ALA A 650 47.41 -21.50 1.32
CA ALA A 650 46.13 -21.03 1.83
C ALA A 650 45.81 -19.62 1.32
N ALA A 651 44.53 -19.32 1.10
CA ALA A 651 44.03 -17.96 0.93
C ALA A 651 43.74 -17.29 2.29
N THR A 652 43.72 -15.96 2.31
CA THR A 652 43.36 -15.14 3.47
C THR A 652 41.94 -14.60 3.31
N ALA A 653 41.00 -15.12 4.10
CA ALA A 653 39.62 -14.63 4.08
C ALA A 653 39.51 -13.16 4.54
N PRO A 654 38.62 -12.35 3.91
CA PRO A 654 38.24 -11.05 4.45
C PRO A 654 37.36 -11.20 5.70
N LYS A 655 37.08 -10.10 6.41
CA LYS A 655 35.99 -10.08 7.39
C LYS A 655 34.67 -10.34 6.65
N ALA A 656 33.89 -11.33 7.09
CA ALA A 656 32.55 -11.55 6.58
C ALA A 656 31.64 -10.34 6.90
N PRO A 657 30.70 -9.98 6.01
CA PRO A 657 29.68 -8.98 6.29
C PRO A 657 28.87 -9.28 7.56
N GLU A 658 28.35 -8.24 8.20
CA GLU A 658 27.35 -8.37 9.25
C GLU A 658 25.96 -8.33 8.62
N VAL A 659 25.14 -9.35 8.89
CA VAL A 659 23.82 -9.53 8.27
C VAL A 659 22.77 -9.57 9.38
N GLU A 660 21.79 -8.66 9.35
CA GLU A 660 20.86 -8.48 10.46
C GLU A 660 20.03 -9.74 10.73
N GLY A 661 20.06 -10.22 11.99
CA GLY A 661 19.41 -11.48 12.39
C GLY A 661 20.17 -12.76 12.04
N TYR A 662 21.39 -12.66 11.50
CA TYR A 662 22.20 -13.80 11.09
C TYR A 662 23.64 -13.72 11.62
N ARG A 663 24.17 -14.86 12.06
CA ARG A 663 25.55 -15.04 12.54
C ARG A 663 26.36 -15.74 11.46
N PHE A 664 27.51 -15.16 11.09
CA PHE A 664 28.46 -15.83 10.22
C PHE A 664 29.01 -17.10 10.91
N VAL A 665 28.95 -18.24 10.23
CA VAL A 665 29.42 -19.53 10.75
C VAL A 665 30.79 -19.87 10.19
N LYS A 666 30.91 -19.91 8.86
CA LYS A 666 32.13 -20.25 8.12
C LYS A 666 32.00 -19.83 6.67
N TRP A 667 33.08 -19.98 5.90
CA TRP A 667 33.01 -19.99 4.44
C TRP A 667 32.60 -21.40 3.95
N ASP A 668 31.97 -21.48 2.78
CA ASP A 668 31.44 -22.73 2.21
C ASP A 668 32.54 -23.68 1.70
N THR A 669 33.62 -23.09 1.17
CA THR A 669 34.69 -23.75 0.43
C THR A 669 35.99 -23.74 1.22
N ASP A 670 36.69 -24.88 1.29
CA ASP A 670 38.03 -24.92 1.87
C ASP A 670 39.05 -24.22 0.95
N PHE A 671 39.68 -23.19 1.49
CA PHE A 671 40.73 -22.41 0.85
C PHE A 671 42.09 -22.56 1.56
N THR A 672 42.26 -23.51 2.48
CA THR A 672 43.53 -23.76 3.18
C THR A 672 44.60 -24.39 2.28
N LYS A 673 44.19 -25.02 1.17
CA LYS A 673 45.07 -25.59 0.14
C LYS A 673 44.47 -25.41 -1.25
N VAL A 674 44.75 -24.27 -1.87
CA VAL A 674 44.19 -23.89 -3.18
C VAL A 674 44.87 -24.66 -4.32
N THR A 675 44.11 -25.42 -5.10
CA THR A 675 44.62 -26.22 -6.25
C THR A 675 43.84 -26.00 -7.56
N LYS A 676 43.01 -24.97 -7.59
CA LYS A 676 42.24 -24.44 -8.72
C LYS A 676 41.66 -23.08 -8.31
N ASP A 677 41.11 -22.32 -9.25
CA ASP A 677 40.33 -21.12 -8.90
C ASP A 677 39.10 -21.49 -8.05
N LEU A 678 38.79 -20.64 -7.06
CA LEU A 678 37.72 -20.86 -6.07
C LEU A 678 36.81 -19.64 -5.97
N LEU A 679 35.51 -19.86 -6.02
CA LEU A 679 34.49 -18.91 -5.59
C LEU A 679 34.02 -19.31 -4.18
N VAL A 680 34.26 -18.45 -3.20
CA VAL A 680 34.10 -18.75 -1.77
C VAL A 680 32.98 -17.89 -1.18
N LYS A 681 31.94 -18.53 -0.65
CA LYS A 681 30.72 -17.86 -0.17
C LYS A 681 30.55 -17.98 1.35
N PRO A 682 29.91 -17.00 2.01
CA PRO A 682 29.73 -16.99 3.46
C PRO A 682 28.48 -17.79 3.85
N VAL A 683 28.65 -18.75 4.76
CA VAL A 683 27.56 -19.52 5.38
C VAL A 683 27.14 -18.83 6.67
N TYR A 684 25.84 -18.50 6.75
CA TYR A 684 25.24 -17.88 7.93
C TYR A 684 24.21 -18.80 8.58
N GLU A 685 24.05 -18.64 9.89
CA GLU A 685 23.01 -19.26 10.71
C GLU A 685 22.07 -18.17 11.24
N LYS A 686 20.76 -18.44 11.28
CA LYS A 686 19.78 -17.48 11.77
C LYS A 686 19.79 -17.43 13.29
N VAL A 687 19.98 -16.25 13.88
CA VAL A 687 20.00 -16.06 15.33
C VAL A 687 18.56 -15.95 15.84
N ALA A 688 18.20 -16.75 16.85
CA ALA A 688 16.93 -16.61 17.55
C ALA A 688 16.91 -15.32 18.38
N ALA A 689 15.82 -14.56 18.31
CA ALA A 689 15.78 -13.17 18.81
C ALA A 689 15.58 -13.06 20.34
N THR A 690 16.63 -13.39 21.10
CA THR A 690 16.76 -13.07 22.53
C THR A 690 18.19 -12.66 22.87
N GLU A 691 18.31 -11.61 23.70
CA GLU A 691 19.53 -11.11 24.38
C GLU A 691 20.51 -10.20 23.59
N LYS A 692 20.50 -8.91 23.96
CA LYS A 692 21.63 -7.97 24.02
C LYS A 692 22.21 -8.04 25.46
N PRO A 693 23.47 -7.67 25.77
CA PRO A 693 24.16 -6.42 25.38
C PRO A 693 25.40 -6.72 24.49
N SER A 694 26.51 -5.97 24.35
CA SER A 694 27.13 -4.83 25.07
C SER A 694 27.89 -3.90 24.08
N THR A 695 28.84 -3.10 24.58
CA THR A 695 29.72 -2.18 23.80
C THR A 695 31.21 -2.36 24.26
N PRO A 696 32.23 -1.63 23.77
CA PRO A 696 33.34 -2.24 23.02
C PRO A 696 34.71 -2.23 23.73
N GLU A 697 35.70 -2.94 23.16
CA GLU A 697 37.11 -2.81 23.57
C GLU A 697 38.09 -2.79 22.37
N LYS A 698 39.34 -2.36 22.60
CA LYS A 698 40.39 -2.07 21.59
C LYS A 698 41.19 -3.34 21.17
N PRO A 699 41.95 -3.29 20.06
CA PRO A 699 42.58 -4.50 19.51
C PRO A 699 43.89 -4.89 20.21
N SER A 700 44.16 -6.19 20.20
CA SER A 700 45.50 -6.76 20.37
C SER A 700 45.94 -7.45 19.07
N ASN A 701 47.23 -7.36 18.75
CA ASN A 701 47.85 -8.19 17.72
C ASN A 701 48.17 -9.56 18.33
N ASP A 702 47.77 -10.65 17.69
CA ASP A 702 48.65 -11.83 17.61
C ASP A 702 48.35 -12.73 16.40
N LYS A 703 49.29 -13.65 16.07
CA LYS A 703 49.29 -14.40 14.80
C LYS A 703 48.97 -15.90 14.95
N LYS A 704 48.28 -16.46 13.93
CA LYS A 704 47.91 -17.88 13.68
C LYS A 704 46.82 -18.42 14.65
N SER A 705 45.75 -19.08 14.22
CA SER A 705 45.61 -20.04 13.10
C SER A 705 44.14 -20.20 12.70
N PRO A 706 43.78 -20.46 11.42
CA PRO A 706 42.43 -20.88 11.05
C PRO A 706 42.11 -22.28 11.59
N ASN A 707 40.88 -22.50 12.02
CA ASN A 707 40.40 -23.77 12.57
C ASN A 707 39.39 -24.42 11.61
N THR A 708 39.82 -25.44 10.86
CA THR A 708 38.98 -26.25 9.96
C THR A 708 38.56 -27.57 10.62
N GLY A 709 37.84 -27.48 11.74
CA GLY A 709 37.30 -28.64 12.43
C GLY A 709 36.06 -29.24 11.74
N ASP A 710 36.20 -30.43 11.18
CA ASP A 710 35.09 -31.31 10.79
C ASP A 710 35.04 -32.52 11.74
N THR A 711 33.84 -32.86 12.23
CA THR A 711 33.58 -34.00 13.11
C THR A 711 32.22 -34.66 12.81
N THR A 712 32.01 -35.07 11.55
CA THR A 712 31.40 -36.37 11.14
C THR A 712 30.01 -36.82 11.68
N ASN A 713 29.20 -37.33 10.74
CA ASN A 713 28.21 -38.43 10.84
C ASN A 713 26.69 -38.16 11.09
N ALA A 714 25.94 -38.30 9.99
CA ALA A 714 24.78 -39.19 9.77
C ALA A 714 23.41 -38.96 10.48
N GLY A 715 22.33 -39.02 9.66
CA GLY A 715 20.91 -39.00 10.10
C GLY A 715 20.01 -38.15 9.16
N LEU A 716 19.61 -38.59 7.97
CA LEU A 716 18.56 -39.56 7.60
C LEU A 716 17.15 -38.93 7.39
N PHE A 717 16.49 -39.30 6.27
CA PHE A 717 15.09 -39.05 5.84
C PHE A 717 14.63 -37.65 5.33
N THR A 718 14.25 -37.63 4.03
CA THR A 718 13.06 -36.98 3.39
C THR A 718 12.84 -35.45 3.44
N ALA A 719 12.09 -34.82 2.51
CA ALA A 719 11.75 -35.05 1.10
C ALA A 719 10.87 -33.87 0.62
N PHE A 720 10.81 -33.62 -0.71
CA PHE A 720 9.98 -32.57 -1.36
C PHE A 720 10.28 -31.12 -0.94
N ALA A 721 9.84 -30.07 -1.64
CA ALA A 721 9.68 -29.86 -3.09
C ALA A 721 9.60 -28.33 -3.37
N LEU A 722 9.76 -27.97 -4.64
CA LEU A 722 9.39 -26.73 -5.35
C LEU A 722 9.25 -25.36 -4.65
N LEU A 723 9.72 -24.37 -5.42
CA LEU A 723 9.47 -22.92 -5.34
C LEU A 723 8.02 -22.55 -4.95
N GLY A 724 7.85 -21.48 -4.16
CA GLY A 724 6.54 -20.91 -3.83
C GLY A 724 6.60 -19.53 -3.17
N LEU A 725 6.65 -18.47 -3.99
CA LEU A 725 6.67 -17.06 -3.57
C LEU A 725 5.51 -16.68 -2.63
N VAL A 726 5.81 -15.99 -1.51
CA VAL A 726 4.96 -14.90 -1.00
C VAL A 726 5.87 -13.77 -0.48
N SER A 727 5.89 -12.64 -1.18
CA SER A 727 6.59 -11.42 -0.75
C SER A 727 5.62 -10.39 -0.16
N MET A 728 5.83 -10.06 1.12
CA MET A 728 5.48 -8.79 1.78
C MET A 728 4.03 -8.26 1.66
N GLY A 729 3.28 -8.41 2.77
CA GLY A 729 2.27 -7.45 3.20
C GLY A 729 2.68 -6.83 4.54
N ILE A 730 2.99 -5.54 4.56
CA ILE A 730 3.55 -4.74 5.66
C ILE A 730 3.00 -3.30 5.46
N ILE A 731 2.53 -2.52 6.44
CA ILE A 731 2.30 -2.71 7.89
C ILE A 731 1.04 -1.88 8.24
N ALA A 732 0.15 -2.31 9.16
CA ALA A 732 -0.02 -1.73 10.51
C ALA A 732 -1.38 -2.20 11.10
N ILE A 733 -1.66 -2.23 12.41
CA ILE A 733 -0.85 -2.24 13.65
C ILE A 733 -1.73 -2.93 14.72
N GLN A 734 -1.12 -3.62 15.70
CA GLN A 734 -1.64 -4.05 17.02
C GLN A 734 -3.17 -4.22 17.24
N ARG A 735 -3.69 -5.32 17.79
CA ARG A 735 -3.07 -6.29 18.71
C ARG A 735 -3.90 -7.59 18.76
N LYS A 736 -3.25 -8.75 18.57
CA LYS A 736 -3.85 -10.06 18.89
C LYS A 736 -3.99 -10.20 20.40
N ARG A 737 -5.21 -10.23 20.96
CA ARG A 737 -5.41 -10.49 22.41
C ARG A 737 -6.63 -11.36 22.76
N LYS A 738 -6.83 -12.46 22.04
CA LYS A 738 -7.32 -13.71 22.64
C LYS A 738 -6.76 -14.93 21.91
N GLN A 739 -6.10 -15.80 22.66
CA GLN A 739 -6.02 -17.22 22.35
C GLN A 739 -7.29 -17.91 22.88
N LEU A 740 -7.46 -19.18 22.53
CA LEU A 740 -8.17 -20.19 23.35
C LEU A 740 -9.59 -19.80 23.82
N MET A 741 -10.60 -20.04 22.98
CA MET A 741 -11.69 -21.00 23.27
C MET A 741 -12.73 -20.99 22.14
N LYS A 742 -13.05 -22.20 21.64
CA LYS A 742 -13.89 -22.52 20.47
C LYS A 742 -13.26 -22.14 19.13
#